data_AF-A0A6L9ZDH4-F1
#
_entry.id   AF-A0A6L9ZDH4-F1
#
_cell.length_a   1.000
_cell.length_b   1.000
_cell.length_c   1.000
_cell.angle_alpha   90.00
_cell.angle_beta   90.00
_cell.angle_gamma   90.00
#
_symmetry.space_group_name_H-M   'P 1'
#
loop_
_entity.id
_entity.type
_entity.pdbx_description
1 polymer ?
#
loop_
_entity_poly.entity_id
_entity_poly.type
_entity_poly.pdbx_seq_one_letter_code
_entity_poly.pdbx_strand_id
1 'polypeptide(L)'
;MDSVTGNPQLVVKGNRPLVLDDLQKLWLIKSGSIAIFAVERNDGVLEGRRRYLFSLGVGEALFGMGANAQDKPYTMVAVAIEETTVCQLSTSQIELEGNSKGKAATRISQDIIRLTEKWIEGFSIFPGVVTPSTVLDTSAVYSWESLQSHLDQLYSNLYHYLAKLEQTESAQKLTQFQERERLNHQVTTEAIAELASVIKPQLKESFQQGTPLLIAAGAVGRAMGIKINPPAQSEDLNRVREPIEAIARASRIRIRRVILRDYWWKKDNGPLLAYTREDNRPVALLPMGVGEYEVLDPESGKRVPVNGNNASFVAPMAYMFYRSFPDQAIKALDLLQFTLRGRSKELITLLLTGVAAAVLGMVTPQATAILIDNAIPDADRGLLGQVGLGLLAASFGSAIFQVAQGLATLRLQTISEATSQAAVWDRLLNLRISFFQQYSTGDLISRASAISEIRNRLSGTVMQTLFTSFFSLLNLGLLFIYDAQLALVPLGVALTAIIVTTTSGILTRRKLRPLQQLAGEIFGLTVQLIGGVSKLRVAGAENRAFAYWAKYYTQQIKLVLSTQFIEDLLNVFNTILPTLSQMIIFALAVQSITKSQSGQGLSTGTFLAFNTAFGTFITGATDLSNTLINILEIGILWERTQPILEATPELDLSKADPGRLSGQLKLDHVSFRYRKDSPLILENITIQANPGEFIALVGPSGSGKSTIIRLLLGFETS
;
A
#
# COMPACT_ATOMS: atom_id res chain seq x y z
N MET A 1 28.57 31.27 -70.45
CA MET A 1 28.40 29.98 -71.18
C MET A 1 27.06 29.95 -71.91
N ASP A 2 26.84 30.85 -72.88
CA ASP A 2 25.55 30.94 -73.62
C ASP A 2 25.68 30.78 -75.14
N SER A 3 26.68 30.04 -75.62
CA SER A 3 26.78 29.72 -77.05
C SER A 3 27.51 28.40 -77.32
N VAL A 4 26.88 27.27 -76.99
CA VAL A 4 27.23 25.96 -77.57
C VAL A 4 25.95 25.18 -77.86
N THR A 5 25.46 25.29 -79.10
CA THR A 5 24.27 24.62 -79.64
C THR A 5 24.59 23.19 -80.10
N GLY A 6 24.87 22.29 -79.14
CA GLY A 6 25.10 20.87 -79.44
C GLY A 6 24.93 19.89 -78.29
N ASN A 7 24.63 20.35 -77.07
CA ASN A 7 24.53 19.46 -75.91
C ASN A 7 23.13 18.86 -75.80
N PRO A 8 23.01 17.54 -75.51
CA PRO A 8 21.72 16.92 -75.27
C PRO A 8 21.08 17.54 -74.02
N GLN A 9 20.01 18.30 -74.23
CA GLN A 9 19.15 18.78 -73.15
C GLN A 9 18.23 17.63 -72.74
N LEU A 10 18.26 17.27 -71.46
CA LEU A 10 17.48 16.19 -70.91
C LEU A 10 16.43 16.80 -69.96
N VAL A 11 15.16 16.48 -70.19
CA VAL A 11 14.05 16.90 -69.32
C VAL A 11 13.86 15.82 -68.27
N VAL A 12 14.17 16.14 -67.01
CA VAL A 12 13.96 15.26 -65.86
C VAL A 12 12.56 15.53 -65.31
N LYS A 13 11.76 14.47 -65.17
CA LYS A 13 10.40 14.53 -64.60
C LYS A 13 10.35 13.78 -63.27
N GLY A 14 9.45 14.17 -62.37
CA GLY A 14 9.36 13.57 -61.02
C GLY A 14 9.15 12.05 -61.00
N ASN A 15 8.58 11.46 -62.06
CA ASN A 15 8.36 10.02 -62.21
C ASN A 15 9.47 9.27 -62.98
N ARG A 16 10.45 9.99 -63.54
CA ARG A 16 11.61 9.43 -64.26
C ARG A 16 12.88 10.02 -63.67
N PRO A 17 13.35 9.45 -62.56
CA PRO A 17 14.51 10.02 -61.90
C PRO A 17 15.79 9.72 -62.68
N LEU A 18 16.74 10.65 -62.61
CA LEU A 18 18.05 10.54 -63.25
C LEU A 18 19.00 9.82 -62.29
N VAL A 19 19.57 8.70 -62.71
CA VAL A 19 20.57 7.95 -61.92
C VAL A 19 21.95 8.56 -62.17
N LEU A 20 22.69 8.84 -61.10
CA LEU A 20 24.01 9.49 -61.14
C LEU A 20 25.13 8.43 -61.06
N ASP A 21 25.20 7.54 -62.03
CA ASP A 21 26.05 6.33 -62.03
C ASP A 21 27.38 6.46 -62.81
N ASP A 22 27.70 7.64 -63.33
CA ASP A 22 28.86 7.85 -64.21
C ASP A 22 29.68 9.10 -63.84
N LEU A 23 30.87 8.90 -63.25
CA LEU A 23 31.84 9.95 -62.90
C LEU A 23 32.27 10.83 -64.08
N GLN A 24 32.07 10.38 -65.32
CA GLN A 24 32.43 11.14 -66.53
C GLN A 24 31.30 12.07 -66.99
N LYS A 25 30.12 12.02 -66.37
CA LYS A 25 28.98 12.87 -66.71
C LYS A 25 28.79 13.98 -65.68
N LEU A 26 28.64 15.20 -66.20
CA LEU A 26 28.27 16.40 -65.47
C LEU A 26 26.96 16.92 -66.05
N TRP A 27 26.00 17.28 -65.21
CA TRP A 27 24.75 17.89 -65.67
C TRP A 27 24.55 19.27 -65.05
N LEU A 28 24.36 20.29 -65.86
CA LEU A 28 24.09 21.66 -65.42
C LEU A 28 22.59 21.94 -65.46
N ILE A 29 22.01 22.45 -64.37
CA ILE A 29 20.59 22.78 -64.29
C ILE A 29 20.33 24.12 -64.99
N LYS A 30 19.55 24.09 -66.08
CA LYS A 30 19.20 25.28 -66.88
C LYS A 30 17.88 25.93 -66.46
N SER A 31 16.91 25.13 -66.00
CA SER A 31 15.62 25.61 -65.49
C SER A 31 15.02 24.57 -64.55
N GLY A 32 14.35 24.99 -63.47
CA GLY A 32 13.72 24.11 -62.48
C GLY A 32 14.60 23.78 -61.28
N SER A 33 14.20 22.77 -60.50
CA SER A 33 14.86 22.31 -59.28
C SER A 33 14.87 20.78 -59.16
N ILE A 34 15.94 20.22 -58.59
CA ILE A 34 16.16 18.78 -58.43
C ILE A 34 16.52 18.46 -56.98
N ALA A 35 15.89 17.43 -56.42
CA ALA A 35 16.25 16.84 -55.14
C ALA A 35 17.12 15.59 -55.33
N ILE A 36 18.18 15.48 -54.55
CA ILE A 36 19.10 14.35 -54.55
C ILE A 36 18.70 13.37 -53.45
N PHE A 37 18.60 12.10 -53.80
CA PHE A 37 18.29 11.02 -52.87
C PHE A 37 19.37 9.94 -52.94
N ALA A 38 19.76 9.41 -51.78
CA ALA A 38 20.42 8.12 -51.69
C ALA A 38 19.36 7.02 -51.66
N VAL A 39 19.48 6.02 -52.53
CA VAL A 39 18.54 4.91 -52.67
C VAL A 39 19.32 3.61 -52.60
N GLU A 40 18.79 2.65 -51.85
CA GLU A 40 19.36 1.31 -51.76
C GLU A 40 19.23 0.57 -53.10
N ARG A 41 20.25 -0.23 -53.43
CA ARG A 41 20.30 -1.01 -54.67
C ARG A 41 20.36 -2.49 -54.31
N ASN A 42 19.34 -3.25 -54.70
CA ASN A 42 19.27 -4.70 -54.49
C ASN A 42 19.19 -5.38 -55.87
N ASP A 43 20.15 -6.25 -56.20
CA ASP A 43 20.24 -6.97 -57.49
C ASP A 43 20.01 -6.12 -58.75
N GLY A 44 20.55 -4.89 -58.77
CA GLY A 44 20.46 -3.99 -59.92
C GLY A 44 19.15 -3.20 -60.03
N VAL A 45 18.17 -3.46 -59.17
CA VAL A 45 16.90 -2.73 -59.09
C VAL A 45 16.95 -1.73 -57.92
N LEU A 46 16.41 -0.53 -58.12
CA LEU A 46 16.26 0.48 -57.07
C LEU A 46 15.10 0.10 -56.14
N GLU A 47 15.35 -0.85 -55.25
CA GLU A 47 14.41 -1.28 -54.20
C GLU A 47 14.93 -0.82 -52.84
N GLY A 48 14.23 0.14 -52.22
CA GLY A 48 14.56 0.59 -50.88
C GLY A 48 14.08 1.99 -50.54
N ARG A 49 14.38 2.43 -49.32
CA ARG A 49 13.93 3.72 -48.79
C ARG A 49 14.77 4.85 -49.39
N ARG A 50 14.11 5.80 -50.06
CA ARG A 50 14.78 7.01 -50.57
C ARG A 50 15.12 7.93 -49.40
N ARG A 51 16.41 8.19 -49.18
CA ARG A 51 16.89 9.13 -48.18
C ARG A 51 17.27 10.43 -48.86
N TYR A 52 16.54 11.49 -48.54
CA TYR A 52 16.82 12.85 -49.04
C TYR A 52 18.20 13.32 -48.58
N LEU A 53 18.98 13.90 -49.48
CA LEU A 53 20.29 14.48 -49.20
C LEU A 53 20.18 16.01 -49.18
N PHE A 54 19.97 16.63 -50.35
CA PHE A 54 19.78 18.07 -50.52
C PHE A 54 19.10 18.36 -51.86
N SER A 55 18.75 19.62 -52.12
CA SER A 55 18.15 20.07 -53.37
C SER A 55 19.04 21.10 -54.06
N LEU A 56 18.97 21.14 -55.39
CA LEU A 56 19.72 22.04 -56.26
C LEU A 56 18.78 22.85 -57.16
N GLY A 57 19.20 24.08 -57.46
CA GLY A 57 18.48 25.03 -58.30
C GLY A 57 19.19 25.39 -59.60
N VAL A 58 18.64 26.38 -60.30
CA VAL A 58 19.18 26.89 -61.58
C VAL A 58 20.61 27.41 -61.40
N GLY A 59 21.51 27.01 -62.31
CA GLY A 59 22.91 27.41 -62.28
C GLY A 59 23.79 26.53 -61.38
N GLU A 60 23.27 25.43 -60.86
CA GLU A 60 24.03 24.42 -60.09
C GLU A 60 24.24 23.14 -60.91
N ALA A 61 25.21 22.32 -60.50
CA ALA A 61 25.63 21.14 -61.26
C ALA A 61 25.50 19.85 -60.44
N LEU A 62 25.16 18.78 -61.15
CA LEU A 62 25.07 17.41 -60.68
C LEU A 62 26.31 16.67 -61.16
N PHE A 63 26.98 15.96 -60.26
CA PHE A 63 28.17 15.17 -60.58
C PHE A 63 27.83 13.68 -60.45
N GLY A 64 28.17 12.90 -61.47
CA GLY A 64 27.97 11.45 -61.42
C GLY A 64 28.95 10.75 -60.47
N MET A 65 28.61 9.51 -60.08
CA MET A 65 29.42 8.67 -59.21
C MET A 65 30.15 7.56 -59.97
N GLY A 66 31.19 7.00 -59.34
CA GLY A 66 32.09 6.08 -60.02
C GLY A 66 31.49 4.72 -60.23
N ALA A 67 31.82 4.12 -61.38
CA ALA A 67 31.30 2.82 -61.83
C ALA A 67 31.73 1.61 -60.98
N ASN A 68 32.54 1.79 -59.92
CA ASN A 68 32.75 0.77 -58.87
C ASN A 68 31.51 0.62 -57.95
N ALA A 69 30.35 0.56 -58.57
CA ALA A 69 29.02 0.47 -57.98
C ALA A 69 28.50 -0.98 -57.90
N GLN A 70 29.31 -1.98 -58.26
CA GLN A 70 28.92 -3.40 -58.15
C GLN A 70 28.97 -3.93 -56.71
N ASP A 71 29.74 -3.31 -55.81
CA ASP A 71 29.87 -3.70 -54.40
C ASP A 71 29.28 -2.68 -53.41
N LYS A 72 28.59 -1.63 -53.89
CA LYS A 72 28.09 -0.54 -53.06
C LYS A 72 26.55 -0.60 -52.90
N PRO A 73 26.01 -0.63 -51.67
CA PRO A 73 24.57 -0.85 -51.43
C PRO A 73 23.67 0.35 -51.72
N TYR A 74 24.23 1.53 -52.03
CA TYR A 74 23.46 2.75 -52.29
C TYR A 74 23.83 3.35 -53.66
N THR A 75 22.89 4.07 -54.27
CA THR A 75 23.09 4.86 -55.49
C THR A 75 22.39 6.21 -55.33
N MET A 76 22.98 7.27 -55.89
CA MET A 76 22.37 8.61 -55.88
C MET A 76 21.48 8.80 -57.09
N VAL A 77 20.31 9.34 -56.79
CA VAL A 77 19.23 9.51 -57.76
C VAL A 77 18.73 10.94 -57.65
N ALA A 78 18.75 11.64 -58.77
CA ALA A 78 18.24 12.98 -58.94
C ALA A 78 16.78 12.94 -59.37
N VAL A 79 15.90 13.49 -58.54
CA VAL A 79 14.46 13.55 -58.77
C VAL A 79 14.06 15.00 -58.98
N ALA A 80 13.43 15.30 -60.12
CA ALA A 80 12.89 16.61 -60.42
C ALA A 80 11.73 16.96 -59.46
N ILE A 81 11.83 18.11 -58.79
CA ILE A 81 10.77 18.66 -57.91
C ILE A 81 9.67 19.29 -58.77
N GLU A 82 10.08 19.96 -59.84
CA GLU A 82 9.28 20.51 -60.93
C GLU A 82 9.92 20.10 -62.27
N GLU A 83 9.28 20.33 -63.42
CA GLU A 83 9.91 19.95 -64.70
C GLU A 83 11.27 20.66 -64.89
N THR A 84 12.36 19.90 -64.78
CA THR A 84 13.72 20.45 -64.75
C THR A 84 14.47 20.07 -66.01
N THR A 85 15.05 21.07 -66.67
CA THR A 85 15.88 20.89 -67.86
C THR A 85 17.34 20.88 -67.44
N VAL A 86 18.03 19.77 -67.69
CA VAL A 86 19.46 19.63 -67.43
C VAL A 86 20.24 19.52 -68.74
N CYS A 87 21.40 20.15 -68.78
CA CYS A 87 22.32 20.10 -69.91
C CYS A 87 23.48 19.18 -69.56
N GLN A 88 23.64 18.08 -70.29
CA GLN A 88 24.76 17.16 -70.07
C GLN A 88 26.03 17.69 -70.74
N LEU A 89 27.12 17.75 -69.99
CA LEU A 89 28.46 18.14 -70.43
C LEU A 89 29.35 16.89 -70.48
N SER A 90 30.06 16.70 -71.59
CA SER A 90 31.02 15.60 -71.76
C SER A 90 32.44 16.02 -71.35
N THR A 91 33.23 15.08 -70.84
CA THR A 91 34.62 15.32 -70.37
C THR A 91 35.53 15.96 -71.42
N SER A 92 35.40 15.56 -72.69
CA SER A 92 36.17 16.14 -73.81
C SER A 92 35.89 17.62 -74.06
N GLN A 93 34.75 18.14 -73.62
CA GLN A 93 34.35 19.54 -73.81
C GLN A 93 34.72 20.44 -72.61
N ILE A 94 34.73 19.87 -71.41
CA ILE A 94 35.18 20.54 -70.17
C ILE A 94 36.65 20.98 -70.30
N GLU A 95 37.47 20.18 -71.00
CA GLU A 95 38.87 20.51 -71.28
C GLU A 95 39.06 21.50 -72.45
N LEU A 96 38.09 21.58 -73.39
CA LEU A 96 38.14 22.49 -74.55
C LEU A 96 37.74 23.94 -74.21
N GLU A 97 36.79 24.17 -73.30
CA GLU A 97 36.42 25.53 -72.84
C GLU A 97 37.53 26.22 -72.04
N GLY A 98 38.43 25.46 -71.41
CA GLY A 98 39.62 25.98 -70.71
C GLY A 98 40.72 26.49 -71.65
N ASN A 99 40.65 26.19 -72.95
CA ASN A 99 41.77 26.37 -73.88
C ASN A 99 41.77 27.71 -74.64
N SER A 100 40.93 28.67 -74.26
CA SER A 100 40.79 29.95 -75.00
C SER A 100 41.98 30.91 -74.87
N LYS A 101 43.00 30.62 -74.06
CA LYS A 101 44.28 31.35 -74.07
C LYS A 101 45.44 30.40 -73.78
N GLY A 102 46.13 29.99 -74.84
CA GLY A 102 47.13 28.92 -74.81
C GLY A 102 48.19 29.01 -73.71
N LYS A 103 48.24 27.96 -72.87
CA LYS A 103 49.42 27.23 -72.39
C LYS A 103 48.96 26.13 -71.41
N ALA A 104 49.39 24.90 -71.70
CA ALA A 104 49.24 23.65 -70.93
C ALA A 104 47.80 23.11 -70.79
N ALA A 105 47.58 21.95 -71.41
CA ALA A 105 46.43 21.08 -71.23
C ALA A 105 46.21 20.75 -69.73
N THR A 106 44.97 20.40 -69.40
CA THR A 106 44.44 20.12 -68.04
C THR A 106 44.35 21.34 -67.11
N ARG A 107 43.59 22.37 -67.50
CA ARG A 107 43.05 23.37 -66.56
C ARG A 107 41.54 23.40 -66.66
N ILE A 108 40.85 23.04 -65.58
CA ILE A 108 39.41 23.20 -65.43
C ILE A 108 39.08 24.70 -65.23
N SER A 109 37.97 25.20 -65.79
CA SER A 109 37.53 26.58 -65.57
C SER A 109 37.20 26.85 -64.09
N GLN A 110 37.43 28.09 -63.62
CA GLN A 110 37.07 28.51 -62.26
C GLN A 110 35.56 28.32 -61.95
N ASP A 111 34.71 28.41 -62.98
CA ASP A 111 33.27 28.18 -62.86
C ASP A 111 32.95 26.73 -62.44
N ILE A 112 33.66 25.74 -62.95
CA ILE A 112 33.43 24.33 -62.59
C ILE A 112 33.93 24.02 -61.18
N ILE A 113 35.03 24.64 -60.74
CA ILE A 113 35.50 24.53 -59.35
C ILE A 113 34.42 25.07 -58.40
N ARG A 114 33.85 26.24 -58.68
CA ARG A 114 32.76 26.84 -57.89
C ARG A 114 31.50 25.97 -57.87
N LEU A 115 31.15 25.34 -58.99
CA LEU A 115 30.04 24.38 -59.06
C LEU A 115 30.30 23.12 -58.22
N THR A 116 31.55 22.67 -58.19
CA THR A 116 31.99 21.51 -57.38
C THR A 116 31.95 21.83 -55.89
N GLU A 117 32.39 23.02 -55.47
CA GLU A 117 32.32 23.48 -54.07
C GLU A 117 30.88 23.49 -53.56
N LYS A 118 29.94 24.05 -54.34
CA LYS A 118 28.51 24.04 -54.02
C LYS A 118 27.93 22.63 -53.91
N TRP A 119 28.33 21.72 -54.80
CA TRP A 119 27.92 20.32 -54.74
C TRP A 119 28.42 19.63 -53.46
N ILE A 120 29.67 19.90 -53.05
CA ILE A 120 30.24 19.36 -51.82
C ILE A 120 29.56 19.95 -50.57
N GLU A 121 29.22 21.25 -50.58
CA GLU A 121 28.54 21.93 -49.48
C GLU A 121 27.20 21.26 -49.14
N GLY A 122 26.47 20.74 -50.12
CA GLY A 122 25.23 19.99 -49.92
C GLY A 122 25.37 18.77 -48.99
N PHE A 123 26.57 18.20 -48.87
CA PHE A 123 26.84 17.04 -48.01
C PHE A 123 27.31 17.42 -46.59
N SER A 124 27.53 18.71 -46.30
CA SER A 124 27.98 19.19 -44.98
C SER A 124 26.97 18.93 -43.84
N ILE A 125 25.72 18.63 -44.17
CA ILE A 125 24.64 18.30 -43.23
C ILE A 125 24.92 16.97 -42.49
N PHE A 126 25.83 16.14 -43.00
CA PHE A 126 26.17 14.85 -42.42
C PHE A 126 27.45 14.95 -41.58
N PRO A 127 27.36 15.00 -40.22
CA PRO A 127 28.49 15.32 -39.34
C PRO A 127 29.64 14.28 -39.35
N GLY A 128 29.46 13.13 -40.00
CA GLY A 128 30.48 12.10 -40.16
C GLY A 128 31.09 11.99 -41.56
N VAL A 129 30.68 12.84 -42.52
CA VAL A 129 31.20 12.84 -43.88
C VAL A 129 32.28 13.91 -43.99
N VAL A 130 33.54 13.51 -44.20
CA VAL A 130 34.64 14.46 -44.42
C VAL A 130 34.43 15.11 -45.79
N THR A 131 34.03 16.38 -45.80
CA THR A 131 33.86 17.18 -47.01
C THR A 131 35.20 17.73 -47.50
N PRO A 132 35.66 17.42 -48.74
CA PRO A 132 36.90 17.95 -49.28
C PRO A 132 36.90 19.46 -49.54
N SER A 133 35.78 20.16 -49.33
CA SER A 133 35.64 21.60 -49.59
C SER A 133 36.55 22.48 -48.73
N THR A 134 37.08 21.97 -47.61
CA THR A 134 38.16 22.63 -46.86
C THR A 134 39.55 22.47 -47.48
N VAL A 135 39.68 21.66 -48.54
CA VAL A 135 40.95 21.24 -49.17
C VAL A 135 41.06 21.66 -50.65
N LEU A 136 39.98 22.13 -51.27
CA LEU A 136 40.04 22.70 -52.63
C LEU A 136 40.62 24.13 -52.57
N ASP A 137 41.95 24.23 -52.65
CA ASP A 137 42.65 25.51 -52.71
C ASP A 137 42.41 26.16 -54.10
N THR A 138 41.74 27.31 -54.13
CA THR A 138 41.48 28.06 -55.37
C THR A 138 42.75 28.51 -56.09
N SER A 139 43.93 28.38 -55.46
CA SER A 139 45.24 28.61 -56.07
C SER A 139 45.88 27.37 -56.71
N ALA A 140 45.35 26.16 -56.47
CA ALA A 140 45.87 24.92 -57.02
C ALA A 140 45.36 24.65 -58.46
N VAL A 141 46.25 24.14 -59.31
CA VAL A 141 45.90 23.75 -60.69
C VAL A 141 45.29 22.34 -60.65
N TYR A 142 43.97 22.25 -60.83
CA TYR A 142 43.25 20.97 -60.87
C TYR A 142 43.10 20.42 -62.30
N SER A 143 43.44 19.15 -62.48
CA SER A 143 43.02 18.33 -63.63
C SER A 143 41.66 17.69 -63.35
N TRP A 144 40.91 17.33 -64.41
CA TRP A 144 39.62 16.64 -64.28
C TRP A 144 39.74 15.33 -63.49
N GLU A 145 40.82 14.59 -63.72
CA GLU A 145 41.16 13.35 -62.99
C GLU A 145 41.37 13.61 -61.48
N SER A 146 42.05 14.71 -61.12
CA SER A 146 42.24 15.09 -59.72
C SER A 146 40.91 15.45 -59.06
N LEU A 147 40.01 16.16 -59.75
CA LEU A 147 38.70 16.55 -59.22
C LEU A 147 37.79 15.31 -59.04
N GLN A 148 37.83 14.37 -59.99
CA GLN A 148 37.14 13.08 -59.87
C GLN A 148 37.63 12.26 -58.67
N SER A 149 38.94 12.23 -58.40
CA SER A 149 39.48 11.52 -57.24
C SER A 149 38.97 12.09 -55.90
N HIS A 150 38.77 13.41 -55.80
CA HIS A 150 38.23 14.04 -54.59
C HIS A 150 36.73 13.76 -54.42
N LEU A 151 35.96 13.77 -55.52
CA LEU A 151 34.55 13.40 -55.50
C LEU A 151 34.36 11.92 -55.14
N ASP A 152 35.20 11.01 -55.62
CA ASP A 152 35.10 9.59 -55.29
C ASP A 152 35.40 9.32 -53.80
N GLN A 153 36.35 10.04 -53.21
CA GLN A 153 36.60 10.01 -51.76
C GLN A 153 35.40 10.52 -50.94
N LEU A 154 34.78 11.63 -51.35
CA LEU A 154 33.56 12.15 -50.73
C LEU A 154 32.45 11.10 -50.76
N TYR A 155 32.21 10.49 -51.92
CA TYR A 155 31.18 9.46 -52.06
C TYR A 155 31.49 8.24 -51.19
N SER A 156 32.74 7.78 -51.12
CA SER A 156 33.14 6.67 -50.25
C SER A 156 32.87 6.95 -48.77
N ASN A 157 33.14 8.17 -48.29
CA ASN A 157 32.85 8.57 -46.91
C ASN A 157 31.34 8.63 -46.63
N LEU A 158 30.56 9.14 -47.59
CA LEU A 158 29.09 9.16 -47.50
C LEU A 158 28.52 7.74 -47.38
N TYR A 159 29.03 6.79 -48.17
CA TYR A 159 28.60 5.39 -48.11
C TYR A 159 28.85 4.77 -46.73
N HIS A 160 30.05 4.94 -46.18
CA HIS A 160 30.37 4.44 -44.84
C HIS A 160 29.46 5.02 -43.76
N TYR A 161 29.12 6.31 -43.86
CA TYR A 161 28.22 6.96 -42.93
C TYR A 161 26.78 6.41 -43.02
N LEU A 162 26.26 6.24 -44.25
CA LEU A 162 24.92 5.70 -44.48
C LEU A 162 24.77 4.25 -43.98
N ALA A 163 25.78 3.40 -44.22
CA ALA A 163 25.78 2.02 -43.75
C ALA A 163 25.77 1.92 -42.21
N LYS A 164 26.52 2.80 -41.51
CA LYS A 164 26.56 2.82 -40.05
C LYS A 164 25.22 3.25 -39.44
N LEU A 165 24.56 4.24 -40.04
CA LEU A 165 23.22 4.69 -39.62
C LEU A 165 22.18 3.57 -39.70
N GLU A 166 22.20 2.80 -40.78
CA GLU A 166 21.26 1.71 -41.00
C GLU A 166 21.42 0.57 -40.00
N GLN A 167 22.66 0.21 -39.65
CA GLN A 167 22.92 -0.76 -38.57
C GLN A 167 22.34 -0.30 -37.24
N THR A 168 22.45 0.99 -36.90
CA THR A 168 21.89 1.53 -35.66
C THR A 168 20.36 1.55 -35.65
N GLU A 169 19.71 1.93 -36.76
CA GLU A 169 18.25 1.92 -36.88
C GLU A 169 17.69 0.49 -36.81
N SER A 170 18.35 -0.48 -37.44
CA SER A 170 17.92 -1.88 -37.45
C SER A 170 18.02 -2.53 -36.06
N ALA A 171 19.08 -2.24 -35.31
CA ALA A 171 19.23 -2.71 -33.92
C ALA A 171 18.13 -2.17 -33.00
N GLN A 172 17.75 -0.88 -33.16
CA GLN A 172 16.67 -0.28 -32.39
C GLN A 172 15.31 -0.92 -32.71
N LYS A 173 15.02 -1.17 -33.99
CA LYS A 173 13.78 -1.83 -34.41
C LYS A 173 13.65 -3.25 -33.88
N LEU A 174 14.73 -4.03 -33.88
CA LEU A 174 14.74 -5.39 -33.33
C LEU A 174 14.43 -5.38 -31.82
N THR A 175 15.00 -4.42 -31.09
CA THR A 175 14.76 -4.25 -29.65
C THR A 175 13.29 -3.93 -29.36
N GLN A 176 12.70 -2.99 -30.11
CA GLN A 176 11.28 -2.66 -29.99
C GLN A 176 10.36 -3.84 -30.36
N PHE A 177 10.73 -4.62 -31.37
CA PHE A 177 9.97 -5.80 -31.78
C PHE A 177 9.96 -6.88 -30.69
N GLN A 178 11.12 -7.16 -30.09
CA GLN A 178 11.25 -8.12 -28.98
C GLN A 178 10.42 -7.72 -27.75
N GLU A 179 10.40 -6.42 -27.43
CA GLU A 179 9.62 -5.89 -26.31
C GLU A 179 8.10 -6.01 -26.56
N ARG A 180 7.66 -5.75 -27.79
CA ARG A 180 6.25 -5.90 -28.20
C ARG A 180 5.79 -7.37 -28.21
N GLU A 181 6.61 -8.28 -28.71
CA GLU A 181 6.35 -9.73 -28.66
C GLU A 181 6.17 -10.22 -27.20
N ARG A 182 7.04 -9.75 -26.30
CA ARG A 182 6.96 -10.09 -24.87
C ARG A 182 5.65 -9.63 -24.22
N LEU A 183 5.21 -8.40 -24.51
CA LEU A 183 3.94 -7.86 -24.04
C LEU A 183 2.74 -8.66 -24.58
N ASN A 184 2.75 -9.00 -25.88
CA ASN A 184 1.71 -9.83 -26.49
C ASN A 184 1.62 -11.23 -25.85
N HIS A 185 2.76 -11.85 -25.55
CA HIS A 185 2.78 -13.15 -24.88
C HIS A 185 2.22 -13.09 -23.45
N GLN A 186 2.42 -11.98 -22.73
CA GLN A 186 1.84 -11.79 -21.40
C GLN A 186 0.32 -11.63 -21.45
N VAL A 187 -0.19 -10.76 -22.33
CA VAL A 187 -1.63 -10.51 -22.49
C VAL A 187 -2.38 -11.78 -22.89
N THR A 188 -1.81 -12.58 -23.79
CA THR A 188 -2.42 -13.85 -24.20
C THR A 188 -2.43 -14.88 -23.08
N THR A 189 -1.37 -14.95 -22.26
CA THR A 189 -1.30 -15.88 -21.12
C THR A 189 -2.29 -15.49 -20.01
N GLU A 190 -2.45 -14.19 -19.74
CA GLU A 190 -3.45 -13.69 -18.79
C GLU A 190 -4.89 -13.95 -19.27
N ALA A 191 -5.19 -13.69 -20.55
CA ALA A 191 -6.50 -13.96 -21.12
C ALA A 191 -6.88 -15.46 -21.08
N ILE A 192 -5.91 -16.35 -21.34
CA ILE A 192 -6.11 -17.81 -21.23
C ILE A 192 -6.36 -18.22 -19.76
N ALA A 193 -5.65 -17.61 -18.81
CA ALA A 193 -5.86 -17.88 -17.39
C ALA A 193 -7.24 -17.41 -16.90
N GLU A 194 -7.73 -16.28 -17.42
CA GLU A 194 -9.05 -15.74 -17.12
C GLU A 194 -10.17 -16.61 -17.72
N LEU A 195 -10.03 -17.05 -18.98
CA LEU A 195 -10.95 -17.99 -19.63
C LEU A 195 -11.00 -19.36 -18.93
N ALA A 196 -9.84 -19.87 -18.47
CA ALA A 196 -9.78 -21.10 -17.70
C ALA A 196 -10.49 -21.02 -16.34
N SER A 197 -10.56 -19.83 -15.74
CA SER A 197 -11.22 -19.60 -14.45
C SER A 197 -12.74 -19.72 -14.51
N VAL A 198 -13.34 -19.49 -15.69
CA VAL A 198 -14.80 -19.55 -15.91
C VAL A 198 -15.30 -21.00 -16.01
N ILE A 199 -14.44 -21.95 -16.41
CA ILE A 199 -14.85 -23.33 -16.73
C ILE A 199 -14.88 -24.26 -15.50
N LYS A 200 -14.16 -23.96 -14.41
CA LYS A 200 -14.18 -24.78 -13.17
C LYS A 200 -14.07 -23.92 -11.89
N PRO A 201 -15.17 -23.64 -11.16
CA PRO A 201 -15.17 -22.71 -10.04
C PRO A 201 -14.61 -23.26 -8.71
N GLN A 202 -14.32 -24.56 -8.56
CA GLN A 202 -14.16 -25.16 -7.22
C GLN A 202 -12.93 -26.06 -6.97
N LEU A 203 -11.97 -26.19 -7.87
CA LEU A 203 -10.74 -26.94 -7.58
C LEU A 203 -9.51 -26.23 -8.15
N LYS A 204 -9.00 -25.28 -7.38
CA LYS A 204 -7.56 -24.99 -7.33
C LYS A 204 -7.22 -24.36 -5.99
N GLU A 205 -6.72 -25.20 -5.08
CA GLU A 205 -5.61 -24.82 -4.21
C GLU A 205 -4.50 -24.25 -5.11
N SER A 206 -4.53 -22.94 -5.36
CA SER A 206 -3.48 -22.29 -6.14
C SER A 206 -2.25 -22.16 -5.24
N PHE A 207 -1.37 -23.16 -5.32
CA PHE A 207 0.05 -22.88 -5.17
C PHE A 207 0.37 -21.84 -6.24
N GLN A 208 0.53 -20.58 -5.83
CA GLN A 208 0.98 -19.50 -6.71
C GLN A 208 2.27 -19.97 -7.38
N GLN A 209 2.28 -20.03 -8.72
CA GLN A 209 3.52 -20.10 -9.49
C GLN A 209 4.30 -18.82 -9.17
N GLY A 210 5.25 -18.94 -8.26
CA GLY A 210 6.09 -17.86 -7.77
C GLY A 210 7.36 -18.44 -7.20
N THR A 211 8.37 -17.61 -6.98
CA THR A 211 9.60 -18.01 -6.31
C THR A 211 9.29 -18.71 -4.98
N PRO A 212 10.11 -19.70 -4.53
CA PRO A 212 9.89 -20.41 -3.26
C PRO A 212 9.64 -19.46 -2.08
N LEU A 213 10.28 -18.28 -2.10
CA LEU A 213 10.09 -17.21 -1.13
C LEU A 213 8.66 -16.65 -1.12
N LEU A 214 8.04 -16.43 -2.28
CA LEU A 214 6.67 -15.95 -2.39
C LEU A 214 5.66 -16.98 -1.85
N ILE A 215 5.91 -18.27 -2.10
CA ILE A 215 5.06 -19.36 -1.59
C ILE A 215 5.16 -19.44 -0.07
N ALA A 216 6.37 -19.40 0.49
CA ALA A 216 6.58 -19.38 1.93
C ALA A 216 5.97 -18.13 2.58
N ALA A 217 6.22 -16.94 2.01
CA ALA A 217 5.60 -15.69 2.48
C ALA A 217 4.07 -15.74 2.38
N GLY A 218 3.52 -16.29 1.29
CA GLY A 218 2.08 -16.49 1.10
C GLY A 218 1.46 -17.48 2.07
N ALA A 219 2.19 -18.50 2.53
CA ALA A 219 1.75 -19.40 3.58
C ALA A 219 1.68 -18.71 4.95
N VAL A 220 2.74 -17.96 5.31
CA VAL A 220 2.75 -17.11 6.53
C VAL A 220 1.65 -16.06 6.47
N GLY A 221 1.49 -15.40 5.32
CA GLY A 221 0.45 -14.40 5.08
C GLY A 221 -0.96 -14.98 5.23
N ARG A 222 -1.24 -16.15 4.65
CA ARG A 222 -2.53 -16.84 4.82
C ARG A 222 -2.84 -17.19 6.27
N ALA A 223 -1.85 -17.69 7.02
CA ALA A 223 -2.02 -17.98 8.44
C ALA A 223 -2.32 -16.72 9.27
N MET A 224 -1.81 -15.56 8.85
CA MET A 224 -2.08 -14.26 9.48
C MET A 224 -3.29 -13.50 8.90
N GLY A 225 -3.91 -13.99 7.82
CA GLY A 225 -4.98 -13.29 7.10
C GLY A 225 -4.50 -12.05 6.32
N ILE A 226 -3.24 -12.05 5.88
CA ILE A 226 -2.59 -11.02 5.07
C ILE A 226 -2.61 -11.46 3.60
N LYS A 227 -2.98 -10.55 2.68
CA LYS A 227 -2.85 -10.77 1.24
C LYS A 227 -1.42 -10.42 0.82
N ILE A 228 -0.65 -11.42 0.38
CA ILE A 228 0.71 -11.25 -0.13
C ILE A 228 0.65 -11.03 -1.64
N ASN A 229 1.26 -9.96 -2.10
CA ASN A 229 1.41 -9.60 -3.51
C ASN A 229 2.85 -9.86 -3.97
N PRO A 230 3.07 -10.23 -5.24
CA PRO A 230 4.41 -10.33 -5.81
C PRO A 230 5.11 -8.95 -5.83
N PRO A 231 6.45 -8.92 -5.85
CA PRO A 231 7.20 -7.67 -5.95
C PRO A 231 6.84 -6.90 -7.23
N ALA A 232 6.91 -5.56 -7.18
CA ALA A 232 6.57 -4.71 -8.32
C ALA A 232 7.52 -4.98 -9.50
N GLN A 233 7.02 -4.92 -10.74
CA GLN A 233 7.78 -5.25 -11.96
C GLN A 233 8.98 -4.32 -12.22
N SER A 234 8.93 -3.12 -11.64
CA SER A 234 9.96 -2.08 -11.62
C SER A 234 11.14 -2.37 -10.69
N GLU A 235 11.00 -3.29 -9.73
CA GLU A 235 12.05 -3.59 -8.76
C GLU A 235 13.03 -4.64 -9.27
N ASP A 236 14.30 -4.25 -9.40
CA ASP A 236 15.39 -5.18 -9.67
C ASP A 236 15.76 -5.96 -8.40
N LEU A 237 15.25 -7.20 -8.30
CA LEU A 237 15.49 -8.11 -7.18
C LEU A 237 17.00 -8.39 -6.95
N ASN A 238 17.86 -8.18 -7.94
CA ASN A 238 19.30 -8.37 -7.80
C ASN A 238 19.99 -7.23 -7.02
N ARG A 239 19.33 -6.08 -6.86
CA ARG A 239 19.86 -4.91 -6.13
C ARG A 239 19.26 -4.74 -4.73
N VAL A 240 18.13 -5.38 -4.43
CA VAL A 240 17.53 -5.37 -3.10
C VAL A 240 18.32 -6.31 -2.19
N ARG A 241 18.91 -5.78 -1.10
CA ARG A 241 19.70 -6.58 -0.14
C ARG A 241 18.95 -7.80 0.37
N GLU A 242 17.63 -7.69 0.55
CA GLU A 242 16.77 -8.76 1.01
C GLU A 242 15.49 -8.84 0.15
N PRO A 243 15.31 -9.86 -0.70
CA PRO A 243 14.15 -9.98 -1.59
C PRO A 243 12.78 -9.98 -0.88
N ILE A 244 12.75 -10.33 0.41
CA ILE A 244 11.54 -10.27 1.23
C ILE A 244 11.05 -8.83 1.45
N GLU A 245 11.95 -7.83 1.45
CA GLU A 245 11.56 -6.42 1.58
C GLU A 245 10.80 -5.91 0.36
N ALA A 246 11.10 -6.45 -0.83
CA ALA A 246 10.37 -6.16 -2.07
C ALA A 246 8.93 -6.71 -1.99
N ILE A 247 8.78 -7.96 -1.55
CA ILE A 247 7.47 -8.60 -1.31
C ILE A 247 6.69 -7.83 -0.24
N ALA A 248 7.35 -7.45 0.86
CA ALA A 248 6.73 -6.72 1.95
C ALA A 248 6.22 -5.34 1.51
N ARG A 249 7.01 -4.60 0.71
CA ARG A 249 6.61 -3.31 0.14
C ARG A 249 5.42 -3.45 -0.82
N ALA A 250 5.46 -4.41 -1.74
CA ALA A 250 4.35 -4.67 -2.66
C ALA A 250 3.08 -5.19 -1.95
N SER A 251 3.25 -5.91 -0.84
CA SER A 251 2.17 -6.41 0.00
C SER A 251 1.69 -5.40 1.06
N ARG A 252 2.35 -4.24 1.18
CA ARG A 252 2.09 -3.19 2.20
C ARG A 252 2.08 -3.72 3.62
N ILE A 253 3.04 -4.59 3.94
CA ILE A 253 3.21 -5.11 5.29
C ILE A 253 4.54 -4.68 5.87
N ARG A 254 4.52 -4.39 7.17
CA ARG A 254 5.77 -4.22 7.91
C ARG A 254 6.32 -5.59 8.30
N ILE A 255 7.62 -5.73 8.18
CA ILE A 255 8.34 -6.93 8.58
C ILE A 255 9.35 -6.57 9.67
N ARG A 256 9.62 -7.53 10.56
CA ARG A 256 10.65 -7.41 11.58
C ARG A 256 11.49 -8.68 11.60
N ARG A 257 12.81 -8.51 11.70
CA ARG A 257 13.73 -9.62 11.96
C ARG A 257 13.68 -10.02 13.42
N VAL A 258 13.56 -11.32 13.67
CA VAL A 258 13.52 -11.93 14.99
C VAL A 258 14.58 -13.02 15.08
N ILE A 259 15.16 -13.17 16.28
CA ILE A 259 16.18 -14.20 16.54
C ILE A 259 15.49 -15.35 17.26
N LEU A 260 15.56 -16.53 16.66
CA LEU A 260 15.09 -17.80 17.21
C LEU A 260 16.14 -18.33 18.20
N ARG A 261 15.87 -18.20 19.51
CA ARG A 261 16.78 -18.65 20.59
C ARG A 261 16.20 -19.87 21.31
N ASP A 262 17.10 -20.78 21.69
CA ASP A 262 16.81 -21.93 22.55
C ASP A 262 15.59 -22.73 22.07
N TYR A 263 14.60 -22.95 22.93
CA TYR A 263 13.35 -23.66 22.66
C TYR A 263 12.26 -22.75 22.08
N TRP A 264 12.58 -21.98 21.04
CA TRP A 264 11.64 -21.02 20.44
C TRP A 264 10.34 -21.69 19.96
N TRP A 265 10.40 -22.94 19.49
CA TRP A 265 9.24 -23.70 19.01
C TRP A 265 8.25 -24.06 20.13
N LYS A 266 8.68 -24.03 21.40
CA LYS A 266 7.78 -24.22 22.56
C LYS A 266 7.03 -22.95 22.97
N LYS A 267 7.36 -21.80 22.38
CA LYS A 267 6.73 -20.50 22.67
C LYS A 267 5.83 -20.11 21.50
N ASP A 268 4.66 -19.53 21.78
CA ASP A 268 3.79 -18.98 20.75
C ASP A 268 4.35 -17.62 20.27
N ASN A 269 5.07 -17.65 19.15
CA ASN A 269 5.63 -16.48 18.47
C ASN A 269 4.82 -16.08 17.22
N GLY A 270 3.67 -16.72 16.97
CA GLY A 270 2.91 -16.60 15.74
C GLY A 270 3.59 -17.20 14.51
N PRO A 271 3.00 -17.06 13.30
CA PRO A 271 3.59 -17.49 12.04
C PRO A 271 4.84 -16.69 11.69
N LEU A 272 5.90 -17.38 11.24
CA LEU A 272 7.20 -16.78 10.92
C LEU A 272 7.69 -17.27 9.56
N LEU A 273 8.39 -16.42 8.83
CA LEU A 273 9.16 -16.82 7.66
C LEU A 273 10.62 -17.03 8.08
N ALA A 274 11.18 -18.21 7.84
CA ALA A 274 12.57 -18.50 8.16
C ALA A 274 13.30 -19.03 6.92
N TYR A 275 14.60 -19.28 7.08
CA TYR A 275 15.43 -19.90 6.05
C TYR A 275 16.04 -21.19 6.62
N THR A 276 16.34 -22.17 5.77
CA THR A 276 17.10 -23.36 6.18
C THR A 276 18.58 -23.01 6.38
N ARG A 277 19.24 -23.69 7.31
CA ARG A 277 20.64 -23.41 7.67
C ARG A 277 21.64 -23.84 6.59
N GLU A 278 21.39 -24.97 5.91
CA GLU A 278 22.32 -25.55 4.94
C GLU A 278 22.27 -24.83 3.59
N ASP A 279 21.06 -24.61 3.05
CA ASP A 279 20.88 -24.13 1.68
C ASP A 279 20.29 -22.71 1.58
N ASN A 280 20.01 -22.07 2.72
CA ASN A 280 19.33 -20.77 2.79
C ASN A 280 18.01 -20.73 2.01
N ARG A 281 17.25 -21.84 2.04
CA ARG A 281 15.96 -21.96 1.36
C ARG A 281 14.83 -21.38 2.22
N PRO A 282 13.91 -20.59 1.66
CA PRO A 282 12.83 -19.99 2.42
C PRO A 282 11.82 -21.04 2.87
N VAL A 283 11.43 -21.01 4.14
CA VAL A 283 10.46 -21.94 4.73
C VAL A 283 9.46 -21.17 5.59
N ALA A 284 8.21 -21.64 5.64
CA ALA A 284 7.20 -21.05 6.50
C ALA A 284 7.07 -21.85 7.80
N LEU A 285 7.21 -21.18 8.94
CA LEU A 285 6.97 -21.73 10.27
C LEU A 285 5.54 -21.38 10.70
N LEU A 286 4.67 -22.37 10.77
CA LEU A 286 3.26 -22.19 11.10
C LEU A 286 2.93 -22.83 12.45
N PRO A 287 2.23 -22.13 13.37
CA PRO A 287 1.83 -22.70 14.64
C PRO A 287 0.65 -23.67 14.45
N MET A 288 0.76 -24.89 15.00
CA MET A 288 -0.31 -25.89 15.01
C MET A 288 -1.15 -25.84 16.31
N GLY A 289 -0.52 -25.43 17.40
CA GLY A 289 -1.10 -25.39 18.74
C GLY A 289 -0.21 -24.64 19.73
N VAL A 290 -0.48 -24.82 21.03
CA VAL A 290 0.31 -24.18 22.09
C VAL A 290 1.69 -24.82 22.13
N GLY A 291 2.70 -24.10 21.64
CA GLY A 291 4.10 -24.56 21.67
C GLY A 291 4.45 -25.66 20.67
N GLU A 292 3.69 -25.76 19.57
CA GLU A 292 3.98 -26.67 18.46
C GLU A 292 3.98 -25.90 17.14
N TYR A 293 5.04 -26.11 16.36
CA TYR A 293 5.24 -25.51 15.04
C TYR A 293 5.39 -26.57 13.97
N GLU A 294 4.90 -26.28 12.77
CA GLU A 294 5.23 -27.02 11.56
C GLU A 294 6.08 -26.15 10.63
N VAL A 295 7.05 -26.77 9.97
CA VAL A 295 7.79 -26.20 8.84
C VAL A 295 7.09 -26.65 7.57
N LEU A 296 6.62 -25.68 6.78
CA LEU A 296 6.19 -25.88 5.41
C LEU A 296 7.33 -25.51 4.47
N ASP A 297 7.84 -26.52 3.76
CA ASP A 297 8.80 -26.34 2.68
C ASP A 297 8.05 -26.04 1.37
N PRO A 298 8.25 -24.87 0.74
CA PRO A 298 7.56 -24.47 -0.48
C PRO A 298 7.96 -25.29 -1.72
N GLU A 299 9.15 -25.91 -1.76
CA GLU A 299 9.60 -26.70 -2.92
C GLU A 299 9.02 -28.11 -2.90
N SER A 300 9.04 -28.76 -1.73
CA SER A 300 8.54 -30.12 -1.57
C SER A 300 7.06 -30.19 -1.21
N GLY A 301 6.46 -29.06 -0.77
CA GLY A 301 5.10 -29.00 -0.24
C GLY A 301 4.91 -29.77 1.07
N LYS A 302 5.97 -30.34 1.64
CA LYS A 302 5.91 -31.17 2.85
C LYS A 302 5.76 -30.28 4.08
N ARG A 303 4.88 -30.72 4.99
CA ARG A 303 4.72 -30.15 6.33
C ARG A 303 5.37 -31.08 7.34
N VAL A 304 6.34 -30.58 8.10
CA VAL A 304 7.07 -31.38 9.09
C VAL A 304 6.99 -30.70 10.45
N PRO A 305 6.59 -31.41 11.53
CA PRO A 305 6.58 -30.82 12.86
C PRO A 305 8.00 -30.49 13.34
N VAL A 306 8.13 -29.35 14.02
CA VAL A 306 9.38 -28.85 14.59
C VAL A 306 9.63 -29.49 15.95
N ASN A 307 10.57 -30.41 15.99
CA ASN A 307 11.07 -31.03 17.21
C ASN A 307 12.52 -30.57 17.50
N GLY A 308 13.06 -30.90 18.68
CA GLY A 308 14.42 -30.50 19.06
C GLY A 308 15.51 -30.93 18.07
N ASN A 309 15.31 -32.03 17.35
CA ASN A 309 16.23 -32.50 16.30
C ASN A 309 16.10 -31.72 14.99
N ASN A 310 14.91 -31.21 14.67
CA ASN A 310 14.64 -30.52 13.41
C ASN A 310 14.77 -29.00 13.51
N ALA A 311 14.68 -28.46 14.73
CA ALA A 311 14.78 -27.02 14.97
C ALA A 311 16.17 -26.45 14.61
N SER A 312 17.21 -27.29 14.62
CA SER A 312 18.57 -26.92 14.22
C SER A 312 18.74 -26.72 12.70
N PHE A 313 17.84 -27.30 11.88
CA PHE A 313 17.82 -27.10 10.44
C PHE A 313 17.33 -25.71 10.03
N VAL A 314 16.65 -25.00 10.94
CA VAL A 314 16.19 -23.63 10.71
C VAL A 314 17.30 -22.65 11.11
N ALA A 315 17.54 -21.65 10.26
CA ALA A 315 18.45 -20.56 10.55
C ALA A 315 17.99 -19.78 11.81
N PRO A 316 18.92 -19.26 12.62
CA PRO A 316 18.57 -18.55 13.86
C PRO A 316 17.86 -17.21 13.61
N MET A 317 17.79 -16.71 12.38
CA MET A 317 17.07 -15.49 12.03
C MET A 317 15.80 -15.84 11.26
N ALA A 318 14.69 -15.25 11.68
CA ALA A 318 13.40 -15.33 11.00
C ALA A 318 12.77 -13.94 10.84
N TYR A 319 11.70 -13.86 10.07
CA TYR A 319 10.96 -12.66 9.76
C TYR A 319 9.53 -12.83 10.26
N MET A 320 9.07 -11.87 11.05
CA MET A 320 7.70 -11.75 11.51
C MET A 320 6.99 -10.69 10.67
N PHE A 321 5.77 -10.98 10.23
CA PHE A 321 4.94 -10.03 9.50
C PHE A 321 3.98 -9.33 10.45
N TYR A 322 3.73 -8.04 10.22
CA TYR A 322 2.68 -7.30 10.90
C TYR A 322 1.48 -7.14 9.97
N ARG A 323 0.29 -7.46 10.48
CA ARG A 323 -0.95 -7.28 9.75
C ARG A 323 -1.36 -5.82 9.83
N SER A 324 -1.44 -5.16 8.68
CA SER A 324 -1.91 -3.78 8.57
C SER A 324 -3.42 -3.69 8.42
N PHE A 325 -3.97 -2.51 8.73
CA PHE A 325 -5.37 -2.20 8.42
C PHE A 325 -5.61 -2.13 6.90
N PRO A 326 -6.83 -2.42 6.42
CA PRO A 326 -7.15 -2.25 5.00
C PRO A 326 -7.06 -0.77 4.58
N ASP A 327 -6.75 -0.54 3.32
CA ASP A 327 -6.57 0.82 2.74
C ASP A 327 -7.88 1.60 2.57
N GLN A 328 -9.00 1.07 3.06
CA GLN A 328 -10.32 1.68 2.98
C GLN A 328 -10.71 2.31 4.32
N ALA A 329 -11.85 3.02 4.33
CA ALA A 329 -12.47 3.48 5.56
C ALA A 329 -12.95 2.28 6.38
N ILE A 330 -12.50 2.19 7.63
CA ILE A 330 -12.75 1.04 8.50
C ILE A 330 -13.98 1.32 9.35
N LYS A 331 -14.95 0.39 9.36
CA LYS A 331 -16.11 0.47 10.26
C LYS A 331 -15.81 -0.20 11.61
N ALA A 332 -16.64 0.08 12.62
CA ALA A 332 -16.47 -0.50 13.96
C ALA A 332 -16.49 -2.04 13.95
N LEU A 333 -17.35 -2.63 13.12
CA LEU A 333 -17.43 -4.08 12.94
C LEU A 333 -16.18 -4.66 12.26
N ASP A 334 -15.58 -3.92 11.34
CA ASP A 334 -14.35 -4.36 10.67
C ASP A 334 -13.17 -4.38 11.63
N LEU A 335 -13.12 -3.42 12.58
CA LEU A 335 -12.12 -3.39 13.65
C LEU A 335 -12.27 -4.60 14.59
N LEU A 336 -13.50 -4.92 15.00
CA LEU A 336 -13.77 -6.10 15.84
C LEU A 336 -13.47 -7.40 15.09
N GLN A 337 -13.86 -7.50 13.81
CA GLN A 337 -13.52 -8.66 13.00
C GLN A 337 -12.01 -8.78 12.80
N PHE A 338 -11.30 -7.66 12.64
CA PHE A 338 -9.85 -7.63 12.51
C PHE A 338 -9.16 -8.24 13.72
N THR A 339 -9.59 -7.86 14.94
CA THR A 339 -8.98 -8.33 16.20
C THR A 339 -9.33 -9.78 16.53
N LEU A 340 -10.55 -10.23 16.20
CA LEU A 340 -11.00 -11.60 16.48
C LEU A 340 -10.56 -12.64 15.43
N ARG A 341 -10.15 -12.21 14.23
CA ARG A 341 -9.77 -13.12 13.14
C ARG A 341 -8.54 -13.95 13.51
N GLY A 342 -8.66 -15.27 13.37
CA GLY A 342 -7.60 -16.22 13.72
C GLY A 342 -7.58 -16.63 15.20
N ARG A 343 -8.56 -16.19 16.00
CA ARG A 343 -8.66 -16.47 17.45
C ARG A 343 -9.93 -17.22 17.85
N SER A 344 -10.44 -18.06 16.93
CA SER A 344 -11.64 -18.87 17.18
C SER A 344 -11.43 -19.88 18.31
N LYS A 345 -10.21 -20.43 18.47
CA LYS A 345 -9.89 -21.39 19.55
C LYS A 345 -10.06 -20.75 20.93
N GLU A 346 -9.56 -19.53 21.12
CA GLU A 346 -9.68 -18.78 22.37
C GLU A 346 -11.14 -18.41 22.65
N LEU A 347 -11.89 -17.95 21.63
CA LEU A 347 -13.32 -17.66 21.78
C LEU A 347 -14.14 -18.91 22.13
N ILE A 348 -13.87 -20.05 21.49
CA ILE A 348 -14.51 -21.33 21.81
C ILE A 348 -14.14 -21.75 23.23
N THR A 349 -12.88 -21.58 23.63
CA THR A 349 -12.44 -21.89 25.00
C THR A 349 -13.21 -21.04 26.01
N LEU A 350 -13.29 -19.72 25.80
CA LEU A 350 -14.05 -18.80 26.66
C LEU A 350 -15.53 -19.20 26.76
N LEU A 351 -16.15 -19.57 25.63
CA LEU A 351 -17.53 -20.01 25.59
C LEU A 351 -17.72 -21.32 26.35
N LEU A 352 -16.89 -22.34 26.10
CA LEU A 352 -16.99 -23.64 26.75
C LEU A 352 -16.72 -23.57 28.25
N THR A 353 -15.67 -22.84 28.67
CA THR A 353 -15.38 -22.65 30.10
C THR A 353 -16.46 -21.83 30.78
N GLY A 354 -17.07 -20.86 30.07
CA GLY A 354 -18.20 -20.08 30.57
C GLY A 354 -19.45 -20.93 30.78
N VAL A 355 -19.81 -21.78 29.81
CA VAL A 355 -20.91 -22.75 29.95
C VAL A 355 -20.65 -23.70 31.13
N ALA A 356 -19.45 -24.27 31.22
CA ALA A 356 -19.10 -25.20 32.29
C ALA A 356 -19.16 -24.54 33.67
N ALA A 357 -18.63 -23.31 33.80
CA ALA A 357 -18.72 -22.54 35.04
C ALA A 357 -20.16 -22.22 35.42
N ALA A 358 -21.02 -21.87 34.45
CA ALA A 358 -22.43 -21.61 34.68
C ALA A 358 -23.19 -22.85 35.17
N VAL A 359 -23.00 -24.00 34.50
CA VAL A 359 -23.64 -25.26 34.88
C VAL A 359 -23.20 -25.68 36.28
N LEU A 360 -21.90 -25.58 36.61
CA LEU A 360 -21.40 -25.83 37.96
C LEU A 360 -21.96 -24.83 38.98
N GLY A 361 -22.17 -23.57 38.59
CA GLY A 361 -22.82 -22.56 39.43
C GLY A 361 -24.27 -22.93 39.79
N MET A 362 -24.99 -23.60 38.89
CA MET A 362 -26.37 -24.09 39.12
C MET A 362 -26.42 -25.28 40.09
N VAL A 363 -25.31 -25.98 40.31
CA VAL A 363 -25.23 -27.07 41.29
C VAL A 363 -25.43 -26.55 42.71
N THR A 364 -24.94 -25.34 43.02
CA THR A 364 -24.99 -24.77 44.38
C THR A 364 -26.43 -24.59 44.90
N PRO A 365 -27.35 -23.94 44.16
CA PRO A 365 -28.77 -23.90 44.54
C PRO A 365 -29.38 -25.29 44.77
N GLN A 366 -29.18 -26.22 43.84
CA GLN A 366 -29.81 -27.55 43.90
C GLN A 366 -29.29 -28.40 45.07
N ALA A 367 -27.97 -28.39 45.28
CA ALA A 367 -27.33 -29.04 46.42
C ALA A 367 -27.84 -28.47 47.75
N THR A 368 -28.07 -27.16 47.81
CA THR A 368 -28.61 -26.49 48.99
C THR A 368 -30.06 -26.93 49.30
N ALA A 369 -30.90 -27.10 48.28
CA ALA A 369 -32.25 -27.65 48.45
C ALA A 369 -32.22 -29.08 49.00
N ILE A 370 -31.45 -29.98 48.38
CA ILE A 370 -31.33 -31.39 48.80
C ILE A 370 -30.81 -31.51 50.23
N LEU A 371 -29.84 -30.67 50.61
CA LEU A 371 -29.24 -30.68 51.93
C LEU A 371 -30.26 -30.31 53.03
N ILE A 372 -31.11 -29.31 52.77
CA ILE A 372 -32.09 -28.82 53.75
C ILE A 372 -33.36 -29.68 53.77
N ASP A 373 -33.82 -30.14 52.60
CA ASP A 373 -35.11 -30.84 52.51
C ASP A 373 -34.99 -32.34 52.85
N ASN A 374 -33.85 -32.98 52.55
CA ASN A 374 -33.68 -34.43 52.74
C ASN A 374 -32.57 -34.75 53.75
N ALA A 375 -31.35 -34.22 53.57
CA ALA A 375 -30.19 -34.68 54.35
C ALA A 375 -30.24 -34.31 55.85
N ILE A 376 -30.68 -33.08 56.17
CA ILE A 376 -30.79 -32.61 57.56
C ILE A 376 -31.99 -33.27 58.27
N PRO A 377 -33.22 -33.30 57.71
CA PRO A 377 -34.38 -33.89 58.37
C PRO A 377 -34.25 -35.41 58.58
N ASP A 378 -33.72 -36.14 57.60
CA ASP A 378 -33.52 -37.60 57.68
C ASP A 378 -32.27 -37.99 58.49
N ALA A 379 -31.50 -37.00 58.98
CA ALA A 379 -30.22 -37.18 59.65
C ALA A 379 -29.22 -38.06 58.86
N ASP A 380 -29.33 -38.08 57.53
CA ASP A 380 -28.48 -38.88 56.64
C ASP A 380 -27.10 -38.24 56.50
N ARG A 381 -26.19 -38.64 57.40
CA ARG A 381 -24.78 -38.21 57.38
C ARG A 381 -24.05 -38.63 56.09
N GLY A 382 -24.52 -39.70 55.43
CA GLY A 382 -23.98 -40.16 54.15
C GLY A 382 -24.29 -39.18 53.03
N LEU A 383 -25.58 -38.84 52.86
CA LEU A 383 -26.02 -37.86 51.88
C LEU A 383 -25.41 -36.48 52.13
N LEU A 384 -25.30 -36.06 53.41
CA LEU A 384 -24.65 -34.80 53.78
C LEU A 384 -23.17 -34.76 53.37
N GLY A 385 -22.43 -35.85 53.58
CA GLY A 385 -21.05 -36.00 53.15
C GLY A 385 -20.89 -35.99 51.62
N GLN A 386 -21.78 -36.68 50.90
CA GLN A 386 -21.78 -36.71 49.43
C GLN A 386 -22.09 -35.35 48.81
N VAL A 387 -23.11 -34.63 49.31
CA VAL A 387 -23.45 -33.28 48.84
C VAL A 387 -22.35 -32.29 49.18
N GLY A 388 -21.75 -32.38 50.38
CA GLY A 388 -20.62 -31.54 50.77
C GLY A 388 -19.39 -31.74 49.87
N LEU A 389 -19.01 -33.00 49.60
CA LEU A 389 -17.94 -33.32 48.66
C LEU A 389 -18.28 -32.87 47.23
N GLY A 390 -19.53 -33.01 46.81
CA GLY A 390 -20.02 -32.54 45.51
C GLY A 390 -19.91 -31.02 45.35
N LEU A 391 -20.30 -30.25 46.37
CA LEU A 391 -20.16 -28.79 46.41
C LEU A 391 -18.70 -28.35 46.41
N LEU A 392 -17.82 -29.03 47.15
CA LEU A 392 -16.38 -28.77 47.12
C LEU A 392 -15.80 -29.04 45.72
N ALA A 393 -16.16 -30.17 45.11
CA ALA A 393 -15.74 -30.51 43.75
C ALA A 393 -16.26 -29.50 42.72
N ALA A 394 -17.52 -29.08 42.82
CA ALA A 394 -18.11 -28.07 41.94
C ALA A 394 -17.45 -26.69 42.11
N SER A 395 -17.16 -26.28 43.34
CA SER A 395 -16.48 -25.02 43.63
C SER A 395 -15.05 -25.02 43.10
N PHE A 396 -14.32 -26.12 43.29
CA PHE A 396 -12.96 -26.29 42.76
C PHE A 396 -12.95 -26.34 41.23
N GLY A 397 -13.90 -27.06 40.62
CA GLY A 397 -14.10 -27.09 39.17
C GLY A 397 -14.41 -25.71 38.59
N SER A 398 -15.31 -24.95 39.23
CA SER A 398 -15.63 -23.58 38.84
C SER A 398 -14.40 -22.67 38.93
N ALA A 399 -13.59 -22.78 40.00
CA ALA A 399 -12.35 -22.03 40.13
C ALA A 399 -11.34 -22.34 39.01
N ILE A 400 -11.17 -23.62 38.65
CA ILE A 400 -10.32 -24.01 37.52
C ILE A 400 -10.82 -23.41 36.20
N PHE A 401 -12.14 -23.47 35.94
CA PHE A 401 -12.70 -22.88 34.73
C PHE A 401 -12.57 -21.35 34.69
N GLN A 402 -12.71 -20.67 35.83
CA GLN A 402 -12.47 -19.23 35.93
C GLN A 402 -11.01 -18.87 35.64
N VAL A 403 -10.04 -19.64 36.15
CA VAL A 403 -8.62 -19.46 35.83
C VAL A 403 -8.36 -19.71 34.34
N ALA A 404 -8.94 -20.78 33.78
CA ALA A 404 -8.81 -21.08 32.34
C ALA A 404 -9.40 -19.95 31.48
N GLN A 405 -10.56 -19.41 31.85
CA GLN A 405 -11.19 -18.28 31.19
C GLN A 405 -10.31 -17.02 31.31
N GLY A 406 -9.77 -16.73 32.50
CA GLY A 406 -8.85 -15.61 32.72
C GLY A 406 -7.59 -15.70 31.85
N LEU A 407 -6.97 -16.89 31.76
CA LEU A 407 -5.80 -17.13 30.90
C LEU A 407 -6.13 -16.99 29.41
N ALA A 408 -7.30 -17.48 28.97
CA ALA A 408 -7.77 -17.33 27.61
C ALA A 408 -8.00 -15.85 27.26
N THR A 409 -8.65 -15.10 28.15
CA THR A 409 -8.86 -13.64 28.01
C THR A 409 -7.53 -12.90 27.93
N LEU A 410 -6.58 -13.19 28.83
CA LEU A 410 -5.25 -12.54 28.82
C LEU A 410 -4.47 -12.80 27.51
N ARG A 411 -4.52 -14.03 26.99
CA ARG A 411 -3.91 -14.37 25.69
C ARG A 411 -4.56 -13.60 24.54
N LEU A 412 -5.90 -13.59 24.50
CA LEU A 412 -6.65 -12.85 23.49
C LEU A 412 -6.34 -11.36 23.54
N GLN A 413 -6.30 -10.75 24.73
CA GLN A 413 -5.97 -9.34 24.93
C GLN A 413 -4.54 -9.01 24.48
N THR A 414 -3.55 -9.81 24.88
CA THR A 414 -2.12 -9.53 24.61
C THR A 414 -1.82 -9.57 23.11
N ILE A 415 -2.34 -10.58 22.40
CA ILE A 415 -2.13 -10.72 20.97
C ILE A 415 -2.91 -9.64 20.20
N SER A 416 -4.16 -9.39 20.59
CA SER A 416 -4.97 -8.34 19.97
C SER A 416 -4.33 -6.95 20.18
N GLU A 417 -3.70 -6.70 21.34
CA GLU A 417 -2.94 -5.47 21.60
C GLU A 417 -1.75 -5.33 20.65
N ALA A 418 -0.89 -6.34 20.56
CA ALA A 418 0.28 -6.29 19.71
C ALA A 418 -0.08 -6.08 18.22
N THR A 419 -1.14 -6.75 17.75
CA THR A 419 -1.61 -6.62 16.35
C THR A 419 -2.27 -5.28 16.07
N SER A 420 -3.19 -4.82 16.94
CA SER A 420 -3.85 -3.52 16.77
C SER A 420 -2.87 -2.36 16.85
N GLN A 421 -1.94 -2.36 17.81
CA GLN A 421 -0.94 -1.29 17.93
C GLN A 421 -0.06 -1.19 16.69
N ALA A 422 0.45 -2.32 16.20
CA ALA A 422 1.22 -2.35 14.97
C ALA A 422 0.41 -1.80 13.77
N ALA A 423 -0.86 -2.18 13.65
CA ALA A 423 -1.75 -1.70 12.59
C ALA A 423 -2.08 -0.20 12.70
N VAL A 424 -2.30 0.32 13.91
CA VAL A 424 -2.54 1.75 14.16
C VAL A 424 -1.30 2.57 13.79
N TRP A 425 -0.12 2.15 14.23
CA TRP A 425 1.12 2.82 13.87
C TRP A 425 1.41 2.76 12.38
N ASP A 426 1.19 1.61 11.75
CA ASP A 426 1.35 1.50 10.31
C ASP A 426 0.38 2.43 9.57
N ARG A 427 -0.91 2.48 9.97
CA ARG A 427 -1.88 3.40 9.38
C ARG A 427 -1.45 4.85 9.55
N LEU A 428 -1.10 5.28 10.77
CA LEU A 428 -0.65 6.65 11.06
C LEU A 428 0.54 7.04 10.20
N LEU A 429 1.58 6.19 10.12
CA LEU A 429 2.78 6.48 9.34
C LEU A 429 2.53 6.54 7.83
N ASN A 430 1.42 5.98 7.36
CA ASN A 430 1.02 5.98 5.94
C ASN A 430 -0.06 7.04 5.64
N LEU A 431 -0.48 7.88 6.60
CA LEU A 431 -1.40 9.00 6.37
C LEU A 431 -0.67 10.20 5.75
N ARG A 432 -1.41 10.98 4.95
CA ARG A 432 -0.90 12.19 4.29
C ARG A 432 -0.48 13.26 5.30
N ILE A 433 0.55 14.05 4.98
CA ILE A 433 1.01 15.17 5.81
C ILE A 433 -0.13 16.16 6.16
N SER A 434 -1.05 16.41 5.22
CA SER A 434 -2.18 17.33 5.42
C SER A 434 -3.14 16.90 6.55
N PHE A 435 -3.20 15.60 6.87
CA PHE A 435 -3.95 15.10 8.03
C PHE A 435 -3.31 15.57 9.35
N PHE A 436 -1.99 15.47 9.48
CA PHE A 436 -1.27 15.86 10.69
C PHE A 436 -1.36 17.36 10.99
N GLN A 437 -1.54 18.19 9.96
CA GLN A 437 -1.70 19.65 10.14
C GLN A 437 -3.06 20.03 10.76
N GLN A 438 -4.05 19.14 10.78
CA GLN A 438 -5.39 19.39 11.32
C GLN A 438 -5.49 19.17 12.83
N TYR A 439 -4.54 18.43 13.42
CA TYR A 439 -4.59 17.98 14.80
C TYR A 439 -3.30 18.32 15.54
N SER A 440 -3.39 18.58 16.85
CA SER A 440 -2.19 18.69 17.69
C SER A 440 -1.57 17.32 17.93
N THR A 441 -0.25 17.27 18.17
CA THR A 441 0.45 16.02 18.52
C THR A 441 -0.20 15.31 19.71
N GLY A 442 -0.64 16.06 20.72
CA GLY A 442 -1.33 15.50 21.88
C GLY A 442 -2.70 14.90 21.55
N ASP A 443 -3.49 15.58 20.72
CA ASP A 443 -4.80 15.06 20.30
C ASP A 443 -4.66 13.79 19.45
N LEU A 444 -3.67 13.74 18.55
CA LEU A 444 -3.38 12.53 17.75
C LEU A 444 -3.00 11.33 18.62
N ILE A 445 -2.13 11.53 19.61
CA ILE A 445 -1.78 10.46 20.57
C ILE A 445 -3.02 9.97 21.30
N SER A 446 -3.86 10.89 21.79
CA SER A 446 -5.08 10.53 22.52
C SER A 446 -6.07 9.76 21.63
N ARG A 447 -6.24 10.15 20.36
CA ARG A 447 -7.06 9.42 19.38
C ARG A 447 -6.50 8.03 19.07
N ALA A 448 -5.18 7.89 18.91
CA ALA A 448 -4.55 6.60 18.69
C ALA A 448 -4.73 5.67 19.90
N SER A 449 -4.56 6.20 21.12
CA SER A 449 -4.79 5.46 22.36
C SER A 449 -6.25 5.03 22.54
N ALA A 450 -7.21 5.84 22.08
CA ALA A 450 -8.63 5.48 22.12
C ALA A 450 -8.94 4.19 21.34
N ILE A 451 -8.20 3.88 20.26
CA ILE A 451 -8.35 2.60 19.52
C ILE A 451 -8.02 1.41 20.43
N SER A 452 -6.98 1.55 21.24
CA SER A 452 -6.59 0.50 22.20
C SER A 452 -7.56 0.39 23.37
N GLU A 453 -8.10 1.52 23.83
CA GLU A 453 -9.14 1.53 24.86
C GLU A 453 -10.43 0.84 24.38
N ILE A 454 -10.92 1.17 23.18
CA ILE A 454 -12.06 0.50 22.54
C ILE A 454 -11.85 -1.02 22.52
N ARG A 455 -10.69 -1.46 22.02
CA ARG A 455 -10.37 -2.89 21.95
C ARG A 455 -10.33 -3.52 23.35
N ASN A 456 -9.67 -2.90 24.33
CA ASN A 456 -9.58 -3.45 25.69
C ASN A 456 -10.95 -3.66 26.33
N ARG A 457 -11.86 -2.70 26.17
CA ARG A 457 -13.23 -2.83 26.68
C ARG A 457 -14.01 -3.90 25.93
N LEU A 458 -13.88 -3.94 24.60
CA LEU A 458 -14.64 -4.85 23.72
C LEU A 458 -14.18 -6.32 23.80
N SER A 459 -12.86 -6.54 23.86
CA SER A 459 -12.26 -7.89 23.77
C SER A 459 -12.16 -8.60 25.12
N GLY A 460 -12.13 -7.86 26.22
CA GLY A 460 -12.00 -8.41 27.57
C GLY A 460 -13.32 -8.41 28.32
N THR A 461 -13.65 -7.25 28.87
CA THR A 461 -14.74 -7.08 29.83
C THR A 461 -16.09 -7.34 29.19
N VAL A 462 -16.40 -6.71 28.05
CA VAL A 462 -17.73 -6.84 27.42
C VAL A 462 -18.02 -8.28 27.03
N MET A 463 -17.08 -8.98 26.37
CA MET A 463 -17.29 -10.39 25.99
C MET A 463 -17.49 -11.30 27.21
N GLN A 464 -16.63 -11.18 28.22
CA GLN A 464 -16.74 -11.99 29.43
C GLN A 464 -18.08 -11.75 30.14
N THR A 465 -18.45 -10.49 30.33
CA THR A 465 -19.68 -10.12 31.01
C THR A 465 -20.92 -10.53 30.22
N LEU A 466 -20.93 -10.39 28.89
CA LEU A 466 -22.05 -10.87 28.07
C LEU A 466 -22.29 -12.38 28.23
N PHE A 467 -21.23 -13.19 28.25
CA PHE A 467 -21.36 -14.63 28.46
C PHE A 467 -21.86 -14.94 29.88
N THR A 468 -21.23 -14.38 30.91
CA THR A 468 -21.65 -14.60 32.31
C THR A 468 -23.08 -14.14 32.54
N SER A 469 -23.45 -12.95 32.06
CA SER A 469 -24.81 -12.43 32.14
C SER A 469 -25.82 -13.30 31.41
N PHE A 470 -25.51 -13.77 30.18
CA PHE A 470 -26.39 -14.66 29.44
C PHE A 470 -26.71 -15.94 30.23
N PHE A 471 -25.69 -16.56 30.84
CA PHE A 471 -25.92 -17.75 31.66
C PHE A 471 -26.62 -17.44 32.98
N SER A 472 -26.28 -16.35 33.64
CA SER A 472 -26.96 -15.91 34.86
C SER A 472 -28.44 -15.63 34.62
N LEU A 473 -28.81 -15.10 33.45
CA LEU A 473 -30.19 -14.89 33.04
C LEU A 473 -30.98 -16.20 32.87
N LEU A 474 -30.33 -17.32 32.55
CA LEU A 474 -31.00 -18.63 32.50
C LEU A 474 -31.51 -19.07 33.89
N ASN A 475 -30.94 -18.55 34.99
CA ASN A 475 -31.49 -18.79 36.34
C ASN A 475 -32.90 -18.23 36.52
N LEU A 476 -33.36 -17.29 35.67
CA LEU A 476 -34.75 -16.86 35.67
C LEU A 476 -35.69 -18.04 35.42
N GLY A 477 -35.32 -18.97 34.54
CA GLY A 477 -36.07 -20.20 34.30
C GLY A 477 -36.17 -21.07 35.54
N LEU A 478 -35.06 -21.22 36.30
CA LEU A 478 -35.07 -21.94 37.58
C LEU A 478 -35.98 -21.27 38.61
N LEU A 479 -35.99 -19.93 38.68
CA LEU A 479 -36.87 -19.19 39.59
C LEU A 479 -38.35 -19.48 39.29
N PHE A 480 -38.75 -19.49 38.00
CA PHE A 480 -40.11 -19.84 37.60
C PHE A 480 -40.48 -21.31 37.86
N ILE A 481 -39.50 -22.23 37.78
CA ILE A 481 -39.70 -23.65 38.10
C ILE A 481 -39.94 -23.82 39.61
N TYR A 482 -39.24 -23.08 40.47
CA TYR A 482 -39.42 -23.15 41.91
C TYR A 482 -40.72 -22.49 42.38
N ASP A 483 -40.96 -21.24 42.02
CA ASP A 483 -42.19 -20.53 42.35
C ASP A 483 -42.47 -19.40 41.35
N ALA A 484 -43.53 -19.55 40.56
CA ALA A 484 -43.93 -18.54 39.58
C ALA A 484 -44.40 -17.22 40.22
N GLN A 485 -44.98 -17.23 41.42
CA GLN A 485 -45.42 -16.03 42.13
C GLN A 485 -44.24 -15.26 42.72
N LEU A 486 -43.29 -15.95 43.36
CA LEU A 486 -42.09 -15.30 43.90
C LEU A 486 -41.16 -14.83 42.76
N ALA A 487 -41.10 -15.53 41.63
CA ALA A 487 -40.28 -15.16 40.46
C ALA A 487 -40.69 -13.83 39.79
N LEU A 488 -41.91 -13.34 40.04
CA LEU A 488 -42.34 -12.01 39.57
C LEU A 488 -41.54 -10.87 40.21
N VAL A 489 -41.07 -11.04 41.45
CA VAL A 489 -40.27 -10.02 42.14
C VAL A 489 -38.92 -9.84 41.44
N PRO A 490 -38.07 -10.88 41.28
CA PRO A 490 -36.84 -10.79 40.48
C PRO A 490 -37.06 -10.22 39.08
N LEU A 491 -38.14 -10.62 38.39
CA LEU A 491 -38.46 -10.10 37.06
C LEU A 491 -38.72 -8.58 37.09
N GLY A 492 -39.53 -8.10 38.03
CA GLY A 492 -39.80 -6.67 38.21
C GLY A 492 -38.55 -5.87 38.55
N VAL A 493 -37.66 -6.46 39.36
CA VAL A 493 -36.37 -5.88 39.75
C VAL A 493 -35.44 -5.76 38.54
N ALA A 494 -35.31 -6.81 37.73
CA ALA A 494 -34.53 -6.78 36.51
C ALA A 494 -35.06 -5.75 35.52
N LEU A 495 -36.38 -5.66 35.33
CA LEU A 495 -37.00 -4.65 34.46
C LEU A 495 -36.73 -3.23 34.96
N THR A 496 -36.87 -2.98 36.27
CA THR A 496 -36.60 -1.67 36.86
C THR A 496 -35.12 -1.29 36.72
N ALA A 497 -34.21 -2.26 36.94
CA ALA A 497 -32.78 -2.06 36.73
C ALA A 497 -32.44 -1.73 35.28
N ILE A 498 -33.02 -2.44 34.31
CA ILE A 498 -32.81 -2.14 32.88
C ILE A 498 -33.27 -0.72 32.54
N ILE A 499 -34.45 -0.29 33.02
CA ILE A 499 -34.98 1.05 32.76
C ILE A 499 -34.05 2.12 33.34
N VAL A 500 -33.71 2.02 34.63
CA VAL A 500 -32.88 2.99 35.33
C VAL A 500 -31.48 3.08 34.70
N THR A 501 -30.86 1.94 34.40
CA THR A 501 -29.55 1.91 33.76
C THR A 501 -29.59 2.48 32.35
N THR A 502 -30.62 2.19 31.56
CA THR A 502 -30.76 2.75 30.20
C THR A 502 -30.92 4.26 30.25
N THR A 503 -31.79 4.78 31.12
CA THR A 503 -31.99 6.22 31.31
C THR A 503 -30.70 6.91 31.75
N SER A 504 -30.01 6.33 32.72
CA SER A 504 -28.74 6.88 33.21
C SER A 504 -27.64 6.81 32.16
N GLY A 505 -27.51 5.71 31.41
CA GLY A 505 -26.56 5.58 30.30
C GLY A 505 -26.74 6.66 29.23
N ILE A 506 -27.99 7.04 28.90
CA ILE A 506 -28.28 8.15 27.99
C ILE A 506 -27.81 9.50 28.58
N LEU A 507 -28.05 9.73 29.87
CA LEU A 507 -27.63 10.96 30.56
C LEU A 507 -26.11 11.07 30.66
N THR A 508 -25.43 9.99 31.03
CA THR A 508 -23.97 9.88 31.08
C THR A 508 -23.38 10.15 29.70
N ARG A 509 -23.90 9.52 28.64
CA ARG A 509 -23.42 9.70 27.26
C ARG A 509 -23.40 11.18 26.83
N ARG A 510 -24.42 11.96 27.22
CA ARG A 510 -24.50 13.40 26.89
C ARG A 510 -23.36 14.21 27.52
N LYS A 511 -22.90 13.83 28.71
CA LYS A 511 -21.82 14.51 29.44
C LYS A 511 -20.43 13.99 29.09
N LEU A 512 -20.33 12.72 28.72
CA LEU A 512 -19.07 12.05 28.41
C LEU A 512 -18.43 12.58 27.12
N ARG A 513 -19.23 13.01 26.14
CA ARG A 513 -18.75 13.60 24.89
C ARG A 513 -17.96 14.91 25.09
N PRO A 514 -18.50 15.97 25.72
CA PRO A 514 -17.73 17.18 25.99
C PRO A 514 -16.56 16.94 26.96
N LEU A 515 -16.70 15.97 27.89
CA LEU A 515 -15.62 15.57 28.79
C LEU A 515 -14.40 15.06 28.03
N GLN A 516 -14.59 14.15 27.06
CA GLN A 516 -13.52 13.58 26.24
C GLN A 516 -12.81 14.62 25.36
N GLN A 517 -13.58 15.56 24.79
CA GLN A 517 -13.01 16.67 24.01
C GLN A 517 -12.12 17.56 24.88
N LEU A 518 -12.64 17.98 26.03
CA LEU A 518 -11.92 18.85 26.96
C LEU A 518 -10.66 18.18 27.53
N ALA A 519 -10.72 16.86 27.78
CA ALA A 519 -9.55 16.08 28.17
C ALA A 519 -8.45 16.12 27.09
N GLY A 520 -8.82 16.03 25.81
CA GLY A 520 -7.88 16.17 24.69
C GLY A 520 -7.27 17.57 24.59
N GLU A 521 -8.08 18.61 24.75
CA GLU A 521 -7.63 20.01 24.75
C GLU A 521 -6.65 20.29 25.89
N ILE A 522 -6.96 19.82 27.10
CA ILE A 522 -6.07 19.93 28.27
C ILE A 522 -4.75 19.20 28.03
N PHE A 523 -4.79 17.97 27.50
CA PHE A 523 -3.58 17.22 27.20
C PHE A 523 -2.71 17.93 26.15
N GLY A 524 -3.33 18.44 25.09
CA GLY A 524 -2.65 19.24 24.07
C GLY A 524 -2.02 20.51 24.65
N LEU A 525 -2.74 21.23 25.51
CA LEU A 525 -2.23 22.39 26.22
C LEU A 525 -1.04 22.02 27.12
N THR A 526 -1.12 20.92 27.87
CA THR A 526 -0.02 20.45 28.73
C THR A 526 1.26 20.18 27.91
N VAL A 527 1.14 19.50 26.77
CA VAL A 527 2.29 19.25 25.87
C VAL A 527 2.88 20.57 25.36
N GLN A 528 2.05 21.54 24.97
CA GLN A 528 2.49 22.86 24.52
C GLN A 528 3.19 23.66 25.63
N LEU A 529 2.67 23.63 26.85
CA LEU A 529 3.24 24.32 28.00
C LEU A 529 4.62 23.74 28.37
N ILE A 530 4.76 22.40 28.36
CA ILE A 530 6.04 21.73 28.62
C ILE A 530 7.04 22.04 27.50
N GLY A 531 6.64 21.91 26.23
CA GLY A 531 7.50 22.22 25.08
C GLY A 531 7.87 23.71 25.01
N GLY A 532 7.03 24.59 25.55
CA GLY A 532 7.22 26.03 25.59
C GLY A 532 7.85 26.58 26.88
N VAL A 533 8.27 25.72 27.81
CA VAL A 533 8.67 26.13 29.18
C VAL A 533 9.77 27.20 29.18
N SER A 534 10.76 27.10 28.29
CA SER A 534 11.84 28.09 28.17
C SER A 534 11.31 29.47 27.77
N LYS A 535 10.32 29.54 26.88
CA LYS A 535 9.70 30.81 26.45
C LYS A 535 8.88 31.42 27.59
N LEU A 536 8.17 30.60 28.35
CA LEU A 536 7.38 31.04 29.50
C LEU A 536 8.27 31.60 30.60
N ARG A 537 9.42 30.97 30.86
CA ARG A 537 10.43 31.43 31.83
C ARG A 537 11.03 32.77 31.45
N VAL A 538 11.47 32.93 30.20
CA VAL A 538 12.02 34.19 29.70
C VAL A 538 11.00 35.33 29.79
N ALA A 539 9.71 35.04 29.55
CA ALA A 539 8.64 36.01 29.62
C ALA A 539 8.04 36.23 31.03
N GLY A 540 8.48 35.49 32.06
CA GLY A 540 7.88 35.53 33.40
C GLY A 540 6.39 35.15 33.43
N ALA A 541 5.92 34.35 32.47
CA ALA A 541 4.50 34.12 32.19
C ALA A 541 3.94 32.82 32.80
N GLU A 542 4.68 32.15 33.69
CA GLU A 542 4.34 30.85 34.26
C GLU A 542 2.99 30.87 35.00
N ASN A 543 2.74 31.87 35.85
CA ASN A 543 1.46 32.02 36.56
C ASN A 543 0.29 32.24 35.60
N ARG A 544 0.50 32.95 34.48
CA ARG A 544 -0.53 33.18 33.46
C ARG A 544 -0.83 31.90 32.68
N ALA A 545 0.20 31.13 32.35
CA ALA A 545 0.05 29.81 31.73
C ALA A 545 -0.70 28.84 32.65
N PHE A 546 -0.36 28.80 33.94
CA PHE A 546 -1.07 28.00 34.93
C PHE A 546 -2.54 28.42 35.06
N ALA A 547 -2.84 29.72 35.16
CA ALA A 547 -4.21 30.22 35.21
C ALA A 547 -5.02 29.85 33.97
N TYR A 548 -4.41 29.89 32.78
CA TYR A 548 -5.04 29.46 31.53
C TYR A 548 -5.36 27.97 31.55
N TRP A 549 -4.41 27.11 31.94
CA TRP A 549 -4.64 25.67 32.10
C TRP A 549 -5.71 25.36 33.16
N ALA A 550 -5.65 26.03 34.31
CA ALA A 550 -6.58 25.83 35.42
C ALA A 550 -8.04 26.13 35.03
N LYS A 551 -8.28 27.06 34.10
CA LYS A 551 -9.62 27.35 33.55
C LYS A 551 -10.21 26.12 32.85
N TYR A 552 -9.46 25.49 31.95
CA TYR A 552 -9.91 24.28 31.25
C TYR A 552 -10.05 23.10 32.22
N TYR A 553 -9.07 22.92 33.11
CA TYR A 553 -9.10 21.87 34.11
C TYR A 553 -10.31 21.97 35.05
N THR A 554 -10.69 23.20 35.44
CA THR A 554 -11.90 23.43 36.25
C THR A 554 -13.18 23.03 35.49
N GLN A 555 -13.26 23.33 34.19
CA GLN A 555 -14.39 22.88 33.37
C GLN A 555 -14.45 21.35 33.27
N GLN A 556 -13.29 20.69 33.18
CA GLN A 556 -13.19 19.23 33.15
C GLN A 556 -13.66 18.63 34.46
N ILE A 557 -13.18 19.12 35.60
CA ILE A 557 -13.62 18.66 36.92
C ILE A 557 -15.14 18.80 37.07
N LYS A 558 -15.74 19.92 36.63
CA LYS A 558 -17.20 20.08 36.69
C LYS A 558 -17.94 18.99 35.89
N LEU A 559 -17.45 18.67 34.69
CA LEU A 559 -18.01 17.61 33.87
C LEU A 559 -17.79 16.23 34.53
N VAL A 560 -16.59 15.94 35.03
CA VAL A 560 -16.25 14.70 35.75
C VAL A 560 -17.19 14.52 36.93
N LEU A 561 -17.24 15.47 37.86
CA LEU A 561 -18.08 15.39 39.05
C LEU A 561 -19.56 15.21 38.71
N SER A 562 -20.04 15.93 37.69
CA SER A 562 -21.44 15.83 37.28
C SER A 562 -21.77 14.51 36.55
N THR A 563 -20.77 13.83 36.01
CA THR A 563 -20.90 12.48 35.40
C THR A 563 -20.82 11.43 36.50
N GLN A 564 -19.84 11.57 37.39
CA GLN A 564 -19.64 10.69 38.53
C GLN A 564 -20.84 10.70 39.49
N PHE A 565 -21.49 11.83 39.70
CA PHE A 565 -22.75 11.88 40.46
C PHE A 565 -23.85 10.97 39.87
N ILE A 566 -23.93 10.85 38.53
CA ILE A 566 -24.89 9.97 37.86
C ILE A 566 -24.50 8.50 38.06
N GLU A 567 -23.21 8.19 37.96
CA GLU A 567 -22.66 6.85 38.23
C GLU A 567 -22.83 6.44 39.69
N ASP A 568 -22.58 7.33 40.64
CA ASP A 568 -22.78 7.10 42.07
C ASP A 568 -24.25 6.85 42.39
N LEU A 569 -25.17 7.62 41.79
CA LEU A 569 -26.61 7.40 41.95
C LEU A 569 -27.03 6.02 41.41
N LEU A 570 -26.47 5.60 40.28
CA LEU A 570 -26.66 4.25 39.76
C LEU A 570 -26.09 3.16 40.67
N ASN A 571 -24.89 3.36 41.20
CA ASN A 571 -24.24 2.39 42.10
C ASN A 571 -25.05 2.23 43.39
N VAL A 572 -25.53 3.33 43.96
CA VAL A 572 -26.44 3.32 45.11
C VAL A 572 -27.73 2.57 44.76
N PHE A 573 -28.33 2.85 43.60
CA PHE A 573 -29.52 2.14 43.12
C PHE A 573 -29.28 0.63 42.96
N ASN A 574 -28.18 0.23 42.31
CA ASN A 574 -27.78 -1.17 42.11
C ASN A 574 -27.41 -1.88 43.42
N THR A 575 -27.09 -1.15 44.49
CA THR A 575 -26.82 -1.73 45.82
C THR A 575 -28.10 -1.87 46.64
N ILE A 576 -28.96 -0.85 46.62
CA ILE A 576 -30.19 -0.82 47.43
C ILE A 576 -31.27 -1.73 46.83
N LEU A 577 -31.46 -1.70 45.51
CA LEU A 577 -32.56 -2.42 44.86
C LEU A 577 -32.50 -3.93 45.13
N PRO A 578 -31.37 -4.65 44.92
CA PRO A 578 -31.27 -6.08 45.26
C PRO A 578 -31.55 -6.35 46.74
N THR A 579 -31.05 -5.49 47.64
CA THR A 579 -31.23 -5.64 49.08
C THR A 579 -32.70 -5.53 49.49
N LEU A 580 -33.42 -4.53 48.96
CA LEU A 580 -34.86 -4.37 49.17
C LEU A 580 -35.66 -5.54 48.57
N SER A 581 -35.24 -5.98 47.38
CA SER A 581 -35.85 -7.12 46.70
C SER A 581 -35.69 -8.40 47.51
N GLN A 582 -34.52 -8.61 48.12
CA GLN A 582 -34.27 -9.74 49.01
C GLN A 582 -35.16 -9.65 50.25
N MET A 583 -35.33 -8.47 50.86
CA MET A 583 -36.25 -8.27 51.97
C MET A 583 -37.71 -8.63 51.60
N ILE A 584 -38.18 -8.21 50.41
CA ILE A 584 -39.53 -8.55 49.91
C ILE A 584 -39.66 -10.05 49.66
N ILE A 585 -38.66 -10.67 49.02
CA ILE A 585 -38.63 -12.11 48.75
C ILE A 585 -38.72 -12.89 50.06
N PHE A 586 -37.96 -12.52 51.09
CA PHE A 586 -38.05 -13.15 52.41
C PHE A 586 -39.44 -12.96 53.05
N ALA A 587 -40.03 -11.77 52.98
CA ALA A 587 -41.35 -11.49 53.54
C ALA A 587 -42.46 -12.33 52.87
N LEU A 588 -42.42 -12.48 51.54
CA LEU A 588 -43.37 -13.30 50.77
C LEU A 588 -43.09 -14.80 50.92
N ALA A 589 -41.83 -15.19 51.07
CA ALA A 589 -41.44 -16.57 51.27
C ALA A 589 -41.95 -17.12 52.60
N VAL A 590 -41.93 -16.34 53.69
CA VAL A 590 -42.51 -16.75 54.97
C VAL A 590 -43.99 -17.13 54.80
N GLN A 591 -44.76 -16.33 54.07
CA GLN A 591 -46.17 -16.65 53.78
C GLN A 591 -46.32 -17.92 52.93
N SER A 592 -45.43 -18.12 51.96
CA SER A 592 -45.47 -19.25 51.03
C SER A 592 -45.02 -20.58 51.68
N ILE A 593 -44.03 -20.52 52.58
CA ILE A 593 -43.55 -21.65 53.39
C ILE A 593 -44.60 -22.02 54.45
N THR A 594 -45.27 -21.05 55.06
CA THR A 594 -46.34 -21.32 56.04
C THR A 594 -47.53 -22.04 55.38
N LYS A 595 -47.87 -21.70 54.13
CA LYS A 595 -48.87 -22.44 53.33
C LYS A 595 -48.40 -23.85 52.94
N SER A 596 -47.09 -24.05 52.78
CA SER A 596 -46.51 -25.37 52.49
C SER A 596 -46.77 -26.40 53.58
N GLN A 597 -46.79 -25.99 54.86
CA GLN A 597 -47.13 -26.88 55.98
C GLN A 597 -48.55 -27.46 55.89
N SER A 598 -49.44 -26.86 55.08
CA SER A 598 -50.78 -27.39 54.76
C SER A 598 -50.84 -28.24 53.47
N GLY A 599 -49.69 -28.61 52.89
CA GLY A 599 -49.59 -29.55 51.74
C GLY A 599 -49.47 -28.90 50.36
N GLN A 600 -49.49 -27.56 50.27
CA GLN A 600 -49.25 -26.80 49.03
C GLN A 600 -48.41 -25.54 49.32
N GLY A 601 -47.11 -25.58 49.00
CA GLY A 601 -46.20 -24.44 49.10
C GLY A 601 -44.72 -24.81 48.97
N LEU A 602 -43.83 -23.82 49.09
CA LEU A 602 -42.38 -24.05 48.99
C LEU A 602 -41.82 -24.76 50.22
N SER A 603 -40.91 -25.70 50.00
CA SER A 603 -40.03 -26.20 51.07
C SER A 603 -38.98 -25.14 51.45
N THR A 604 -38.44 -25.27 52.66
CA THR A 604 -37.36 -24.39 53.15
C THR A 604 -36.10 -24.52 52.30
N GLY A 605 -35.76 -25.72 51.83
CA GLY A 605 -34.63 -25.96 50.95
C GLY A 605 -34.82 -25.37 49.55
N THR A 606 -36.00 -25.52 48.96
CA THR A 606 -36.35 -24.89 47.67
C THR A 606 -36.30 -23.37 47.77
N PHE A 607 -36.69 -22.78 48.90
CA PHE A 607 -36.56 -21.34 49.10
C PHE A 607 -35.11 -20.88 49.19
N LEU A 608 -34.24 -21.61 49.88
CA LEU A 608 -32.82 -21.24 49.95
C LEU A 608 -32.11 -21.39 48.58
N ALA A 609 -32.50 -22.41 47.81
CA ALA A 609 -32.11 -22.56 46.42
C ALA A 609 -32.61 -21.40 45.55
N PHE A 610 -33.87 -20.98 45.71
CA PHE A 610 -34.44 -19.80 45.06
C PHE A 610 -33.63 -18.55 45.40
N ASN A 611 -33.25 -18.34 46.66
CA ASN A 611 -32.45 -17.19 47.08
C ASN A 611 -31.05 -17.17 46.42
N THR A 612 -30.40 -18.33 46.30
CA THR A 612 -29.09 -18.43 45.62
C THR A 612 -29.22 -18.20 44.11
N ALA A 613 -30.25 -18.76 43.48
CA ALA A 613 -30.56 -18.54 42.07
C ALA A 613 -30.91 -17.06 41.80
N PHE A 614 -31.64 -16.42 42.72
CA PHE A 614 -31.97 -14.99 42.68
C PHE A 614 -30.72 -14.11 42.72
N GLY A 615 -29.80 -14.37 43.66
CA GLY A 615 -28.54 -13.63 43.74
C GLY A 615 -27.75 -13.71 42.42
N THR A 616 -27.61 -14.92 41.87
CA THR A 616 -26.91 -15.15 40.59
C THR A 616 -27.58 -14.42 39.43
N PHE A 617 -28.92 -14.46 39.36
CA PHE A 617 -29.72 -13.76 38.36
C PHE A 617 -29.53 -12.24 38.44
N ILE A 618 -29.62 -11.66 39.64
CA ILE A 618 -29.48 -10.22 39.84
C ILE A 618 -28.08 -9.72 39.52
N THR A 619 -27.04 -10.45 39.93
CA THR A 619 -25.65 -10.14 39.54
C THR A 619 -25.54 -10.11 38.01
N GLY A 620 -26.02 -11.16 37.33
CA GLY A 620 -26.00 -11.23 35.87
C GLY A 620 -26.77 -10.10 35.17
N ALA A 621 -27.94 -9.73 35.69
CA ALA A 621 -28.75 -8.63 35.18
C ALA A 621 -28.06 -7.27 35.36
N THR A 622 -27.42 -7.05 36.51
CA THR A 622 -26.66 -5.83 36.84
C THR A 622 -25.42 -5.71 35.95
N ASP A 623 -24.69 -6.82 35.79
CA ASP A 623 -23.53 -6.94 34.93
C ASP A 623 -23.87 -6.63 33.46
N LEU A 624 -25.02 -7.13 32.98
CA LEU A 624 -25.49 -6.84 31.63
C LEU A 624 -25.82 -5.35 31.48
N SER A 625 -26.47 -4.78 32.49
CA SER A 625 -26.76 -3.34 32.60
C SER A 625 -25.48 -2.49 32.47
N ASN A 626 -24.47 -2.80 33.28
CA ASN A 626 -23.19 -2.09 33.25
C ASN A 626 -22.47 -2.28 31.91
N THR A 627 -22.61 -3.45 31.29
CA THR A 627 -22.07 -3.73 29.96
C THR A 627 -22.70 -2.87 28.88
N LEU A 628 -24.02 -2.58 28.96
CA LEU A 628 -24.67 -1.66 28.02
C LEU A 628 -24.08 -0.25 28.11
N ILE A 629 -23.79 0.26 29.32
CA ILE A 629 -23.10 1.53 29.49
C ILE A 629 -21.72 1.47 28.83
N ASN A 630 -20.92 0.43 29.10
CA ASN A 630 -19.61 0.26 28.49
C ASN A 630 -19.67 0.26 26.94
N ILE A 631 -20.69 -0.36 26.34
CA ILE A 631 -20.89 -0.36 24.88
C ILE A 631 -21.22 1.05 24.37
N LEU A 632 -22.05 1.81 25.09
CA LEU A 632 -22.36 3.21 24.73
C LEU A 632 -21.11 4.11 24.80
N GLU A 633 -20.23 3.89 25.78
CA GLU A 633 -18.96 4.61 25.91
C GLU A 633 -17.99 4.29 24.76
N ILE A 634 -17.93 3.02 24.35
CA ILE A 634 -17.17 2.59 23.16
C ILE A 634 -17.63 3.36 21.92
N GLY A 635 -18.94 3.63 21.78
CA GLY A 635 -19.47 4.43 20.67
C GLY A 635 -18.91 5.86 20.62
N ILE A 636 -18.68 6.50 21.78
CA ILE A 636 -18.06 7.84 21.83
C ILE A 636 -16.57 7.76 21.50
N LEU A 637 -15.87 6.77 22.04
CA LEU A 637 -14.47 6.54 21.69
C LEU A 637 -14.32 6.27 20.18
N TRP A 638 -15.26 5.54 19.58
CA TRP A 638 -15.28 5.29 18.14
C TRP A 638 -15.33 6.59 17.32
N GLU A 639 -16.26 7.51 17.62
CA GLU A 639 -16.35 8.84 16.99
C GLU A 639 -15.00 9.58 17.05
N ARG A 640 -14.24 9.41 18.15
CA ARG A 640 -12.92 10.02 18.32
C ARG A 640 -11.84 9.39 17.43
N THR A 641 -11.89 8.08 17.22
CA THR A 641 -10.93 7.33 16.38
C THR A 641 -11.21 7.46 14.88
N GLN A 642 -12.44 7.78 14.52
CA GLN A 642 -12.95 7.83 13.16
C GLN A 642 -12.03 8.61 12.19
N PRO A 643 -11.49 9.81 12.51
CA PRO A 643 -10.62 10.52 11.58
C PRO A 643 -9.35 9.74 11.19
N ILE A 644 -8.77 8.95 12.10
CA ILE A 644 -7.56 8.15 11.80
C ILE A 644 -7.94 6.91 10.95
N LEU A 645 -9.07 6.28 11.27
CA LEU A 645 -9.52 5.04 10.66
C LEU A 645 -10.17 5.26 9.27
N GLU A 646 -10.76 6.43 9.03
CA GLU A 646 -11.38 6.79 7.75
C GLU A 646 -10.45 7.55 6.81
N ALA A 647 -9.40 8.20 7.32
CA ALA A 647 -8.44 8.90 6.48
C ALA A 647 -7.77 7.92 5.51
N THR A 648 -7.79 8.26 4.22
CA THR A 648 -7.18 7.44 3.18
C THR A 648 -5.66 7.55 3.24
N PRO A 649 -4.92 6.43 3.12
CA PRO A 649 -3.47 6.45 3.02
C PRO A 649 -2.97 7.32 1.86
N GLU A 650 -1.73 7.79 1.96
CA GLU A 650 -1.08 8.61 0.92
C GLU A 650 -0.85 7.81 -0.37
N LEU A 651 -0.49 6.54 -0.24
CA LEU A 651 -0.13 5.65 -1.35
C LEU A 651 -1.38 5.03 -2.00
N ASP A 652 -1.68 5.45 -3.23
CA ASP A 652 -2.72 4.86 -4.06
C ASP A 652 -2.17 3.67 -4.87
N LEU A 653 -2.73 2.47 -4.69
CA LEU A 653 -2.32 1.24 -5.41
C LEU A 653 -2.59 1.31 -6.92
N SER A 654 -3.46 2.22 -7.36
CA SER A 654 -3.79 2.37 -8.78
C SER A 654 -2.69 3.07 -9.59
N LYS A 655 -1.72 3.71 -8.91
CA LYS A 655 -0.64 4.43 -9.58
C LYS A 655 0.49 3.48 -9.95
N ALA A 656 0.88 3.53 -11.22
CA ALA A 656 2.02 2.77 -11.72
C ALA A 656 3.31 3.21 -11.01
N ASP A 657 4.18 2.24 -10.72
CA ASP A 657 5.51 2.53 -10.22
C ASP A 657 6.29 3.33 -11.29
N PRO A 658 6.80 4.53 -10.97
CA PRO A 658 7.49 5.37 -11.93
C PRO A 658 8.83 4.77 -12.42
N GLY A 659 9.31 3.68 -11.82
CA GLY A 659 10.59 3.08 -12.15
C GLY A 659 11.74 4.02 -11.81
N ARG A 660 12.81 4.00 -12.61
CA ARG A 660 14.00 4.82 -12.36
C ARG A 660 13.77 6.25 -12.83
N LEU A 661 13.79 7.19 -11.89
CA LEU A 661 13.72 8.62 -12.20
C LEU A 661 14.92 9.05 -13.06
N SER A 662 14.66 9.68 -14.20
CA SER A 662 15.68 10.18 -15.14
C SER A 662 16.40 11.45 -14.63
N GLY A 663 15.85 12.11 -13.61
CA GLY A 663 16.39 13.32 -13.01
C GLY A 663 15.92 14.62 -13.67
N GLN A 664 15.12 14.56 -14.73
CA GLN A 664 14.48 15.74 -15.30
C GLN A 664 13.27 16.15 -14.46
N LEU A 665 13.16 17.44 -14.12
CA LEU A 665 12.11 17.97 -13.26
C LEU A 665 11.42 19.16 -13.94
N LYS A 666 10.09 19.14 -14.02
CA LYS A 666 9.28 20.21 -14.57
C LYS A 666 8.08 20.47 -13.65
N LEU A 667 7.97 21.69 -13.13
CA LEU A 667 6.73 22.26 -12.60
C LEU A 667 6.10 23.08 -13.72
N ASP A 668 4.83 22.86 -14.01
CA ASP A 668 4.14 23.48 -15.14
C ASP A 668 2.87 24.17 -14.66
N HIS A 669 2.84 25.51 -14.69
CA HIS A 669 1.67 26.34 -14.33
C HIS A 669 1.08 26.03 -12.94
N VAL A 670 1.94 25.74 -11.97
CA VAL A 670 1.53 25.26 -10.63
C VAL A 670 1.01 26.40 -9.78
N SER A 671 -0.21 26.26 -9.29
CA SER A 671 -0.85 27.17 -8.33
C SER A 671 -1.21 26.41 -7.05
N PHE A 672 -0.94 26.97 -5.88
CA PHE A 672 -1.14 26.26 -4.62
C PHE A 672 -1.58 27.17 -3.47
N ARG A 673 -2.45 26.64 -2.60
CA ARG A 673 -2.87 27.22 -1.31
C ARG A 673 -3.01 26.12 -0.26
N TYR A 674 -2.64 26.38 0.99
CA TYR A 674 -2.78 25.38 2.07
C TYR A 674 -4.24 25.15 2.48
N ARG A 675 -5.08 26.19 2.44
CA ARG A 675 -6.51 26.11 2.76
C ARG A 675 -7.31 26.64 1.59
N LYS A 676 -8.50 26.07 1.35
CA LYS A 676 -9.40 26.52 0.28
C LYS A 676 -9.69 28.02 0.36
N ASP A 677 -9.82 28.54 1.57
CA ASP A 677 -10.18 29.95 1.85
C ASP A 677 -8.96 30.88 2.00
N SER A 678 -7.73 30.36 1.92
CA SER A 678 -6.53 31.20 1.99
C SER A 678 -6.11 31.72 0.62
N PRO A 679 -5.43 32.88 0.53
CA PRO A 679 -4.87 33.37 -0.73
C PRO A 679 -3.88 32.35 -1.32
N LEU A 680 -3.71 32.41 -2.64
CA LEU A 680 -2.70 31.61 -3.34
C LEU A 680 -1.31 31.99 -2.84
N ILE A 681 -0.52 30.98 -2.45
CA ILE A 681 0.87 31.15 -2.04
C ILE A 681 1.79 31.02 -3.24
N LEU A 682 1.41 30.15 -4.17
CA LEU A 682 2.02 30.02 -5.48
C LEU A 682 0.93 30.28 -6.51
N GLU A 683 1.23 31.13 -7.49
CA GLU A 683 0.33 31.49 -8.57
C GLU A 683 1.07 31.28 -9.89
N ASN A 684 0.60 30.28 -10.65
CA ASN A 684 1.05 29.98 -12.00
C ASN A 684 2.58 29.85 -12.17
N ILE A 685 3.23 29.06 -11.30
CA ILE A 685 4.69 28.90 -11.27
C ILE A 685 5.14 27.77 -12.21
N THR A 686 6.09 28.09 -13.09
CA THR A 686 6.75 27.13 -13.99
C THR A 686 8.25 27.08 -13.69
N ILE A 687 8.79 25.88 -13.48
CA ILE A 687 10.23 25.63 -13.22
C ILE A 687 10.66 24.41 -14.04
N GLN A 688 11.81 24.47 -14.69
CA GLN A 688 12.39 23.35 -15.42
C GLN A 688 13.85 23.15 -14.98
N ALA A 689 14.22 21.91 -14.70
CA ALA A 689 15.56 21.48 -14.33
C ALA A 689 15.97 20.26 -15.15
N ASN A 690 17.12 20.33 -15.80
CA ASN A 690 17.70 19.20 -16.52
C ASN A 690 18.51 18.30 -15.55
N PRO A 691 18.72 17.01 -15.90
CA PRO A 691 19.52 16.11 -15.08
C PRO A 691 20.92 16.67 -14.81
N GLY A 692 21.29 16.78 -13.52
CA GLY A 692 22.60 17.26 -13.09
C GLY A 692 22.73 18.78 -12.90
N GLU A 693 21.68 19.56 -13.19
CA GLU A 693 21.68 21.00 -12.94
C GLU A 693 21.50 21.34 -11.45
N PHE A 694 22.15 22.43 -11.03
CA PHE A 694 22.01 22.99 -9.69
C PHE A 694 21.18 24.28 -9.74
N ILE A 695 19.96 24.25 -9.19
CA ILE A 695 19.05 25.39 -9.17
C ILE A 695 18.94 25.97 -7.77
N ALA A 696 19.08 27.30 -7.64
CA ALA A 696 18.89 28.02 -6.40
C ALA A 696 17.55 28.77 -6.36
N LEU A 697 16.76 28.56 -5.29
CA LEU A 697 15.50 29.27 -5.04
C LEU A 697 15.72 30.45 -4.08
N VAL A 698 15.56 31.69 -4.55
CA VAL A 698 15.85 32.92 -3.79
C VAL A 698 14.60 33.80 -3.66
N GLY A 699 14.43 34.47 -2.51
CA GLY A 699 13.31 35.40 -2.28
C GLY A 699 13.11 35.72 -0.80
N PRO A 700 12.24 36.70 -0.45
CA PRO A 700 12.00 37.12 0.93
C PRO A 700 11.37 36.01 1.78
N SER A 701 11.51 36.07 3.10
CA SER A 701 10.87 35.09 4.01
C SER A 701 9.36 35.03 3.77
N GLY A 702 8.78 33.83 3.69
CA GLY A 702 7.36 33.64 3.40
C GLY A 702 6.96 33.60 1.91
N SER A 703 7.88 33.81 0.97
CA SER A 703 7.58 33.82 -0.48
C SER A 703 7.23 32.45 -1.12
N GLY A 704 6.96 31.41 -0.33
CA GLY A 704 6.60 30.08 -0.87
C GLY A 704 7.75 29.15 -1.27
N LYS A 705 9.03 29.51 -1.06
CA LYS A 705 10.20 28.67 -1.40
C LYS A 705 10.11 27.24 -0.81
N SER A 706 9.85 27.14 0.49
CA SER A 706 9.69 25.84 1.17
C SER A 706 8.46 25.09 0.68
N THR A 707 7.43 25.80 0.24
CA THR A 707 6.20 25.21 -0.34
C THR A 707 6.50 24.55 -1.68
N ILE A 708 7.31 25.17 -2.55
CA ILE A 708 7.76 24.57 -3.81
C ILE A 708 8.50 23.25 -3.54
N ILE A 709 9.42 23.24 -2.58
CA ILE A 709 10.16 22.03 -2.21
C ILE A 709 9.21 20.94 -1.70
N ARG A 710 8.20 21.30 -0.88
CA ARG A 710 7.19 20.34 -0.39
C ARG A 710 6.35 19.75 -1.51
N LEU A 711 5.95 20.55 -2.51
CA LEU A 711 5.23 20.06 -3.69
C LEU A 711 6.10 19.10 -4.51
N LEU A 712 7.38 19.42 -4.70
CA LEU A 712 8.33 18.54 -5.40
C LEU A 712 8.56 17.20 -4.69
N LEU A 713 8.52 17.20 -3.36
CA LEU A 713 8.59 15.99 -2.55
C LEU A 713 7.26 15.21 -2.50
N GLY A 714 6.19 15.75 -3.08
CA GLY A 714 4.86 15.13 -3.07
C GLY A 714 4.09 15.27 -1.74
N PHE A 715 4.59 16.03 -0.77
CA PHE A 715 3.95 16.21 0.54
C PHE A 715 2.65 17.02 0.46
N GLU A 716 2.51 17.83 -0.58
CA GLU A 716 1.31 18.62 -0.87
C GLU A 716 0.94 18.35 -2.33
N THR A 717 -0.35 18.47 -2.66
CA THR A 717 -0.86 18.35 -4.03
C THR A 717 -1.46 19.69 -4.46
N SER A 718 -1.01 20.20 -5.62
CA SER A 718 -1.46 21.45 -6.24
C SER A 718 -2.85 21.36 -6.84
#